data_AF-A0A2A2CXV0-F1
#
_entry.id   AF-A0A2A2CXV0-F1
#
_cell.length_a   1.000
_cell.length_b   1.000
_cell.length_c   1.000
_cell.angle_alpha   90.00
_cell.angle_beta   90.00
_cell.angle_gamma   90.00
#
_symmetry.space_group_name_H-M   'P 1'
#
loop_
_entity.id
_entity.type
_entity.pdbx_description
1 polymer ?
#
loop_
_entity_poly.entity_id
_entity_poly.type
_entity_poly.pdbx_seq_one_letter_code
_entity_poly.pdbx_strand_id
1 'polypeptide(L)'
;MEVEVRPPAPPERPDLDFHGACALLADYPELLRRFGLAVDLLVTPPPGTLDQGQARVVFTAAQGHLNTDESLRPWTKLRHVAGQRFEPYADDDGTHGRRTLALGGPDVRVTDLDVDGAAIKYVEFARLVEQALAGITDPEGAAAPDTTAPPALHGAGLTVLRDAQDAALAGQMEDDARHVAGVDATGAALAAAVLDASHLVRGYRVDVGLVDDATGRVTTWRPLCARTGTYTVRRAGQPPVALAVGPDEGHLKASTVTADKLKPDELYVHQALFGWHGWSLVAPPPGLTIGADNRPQASDPEIDPDFPLDTKFRPTPGTLPALRYGRTYRLRARLVDLAGNSLGPTAQTADVRATAPVTYGRWEPVPPPVLVPKWPFLEGESEPRMVIRSTVDDDGEPMTPDAWARDRNGKVPDHERESPVDGLDRRYRSFDERHLSPPKSSLQTAEQHGAYDNVFGPGKPDIVRRRFFAAARREAASYLDTVVRLAENPDLTHDLKAFGQIRVAKHNVHDTEPLTELPVGRGDGLKPGEYVLHTADQLLLPYLPDVLARGVSLRGLPGAEPNETYDFPGPWPQAKPLRLKIVEGDGPPRWGGPFNRELTVFLPKAEFATVRVSCRLDPADLELFRNWRLLTSSKMWNDPVTGLPQQKKDELTAASADGENWMLTPWAELTLVHAVEKPLEPPKLGELRFVRAAEDTFAGLRGEVRSHSRSTGQVDIDATWSEWTDDVREAAPARITGHAHVGAITVGRGQESLPLRDIRHEFRDTRHRNVTYTPTATTRFREYFHPVLTAQPALITRKGPDSTGETGLGWPVLSSRRPEPPGARHLVPTFRWERTVDHAAHRVTRVRRHAGLRVYLDRPWFSSGDDELLAVVLDPGRTTDPRLPDEMVSLCGADPVWSDTTVLPRLTAEMFPGAKLTAADVVTAETVAGTTAAVKVVAYEPSFDARQRLWFCDVDVDLGAGPTATAYFPYLRLALARYQPYSVAPLHLSKIVTAEFAQLMPDREIAASMTTDGRIHLDLGGPAALDAVGRRVGPGLPGMAASRRIVASVQSRGLTAGDLDWVTTDAVVELTCVPRGPGFGWTGDLTPPPPRLPQLSRYRLLVEEYETYLADPATATGTVTAGGTVLPVNRRLIHADYFGLTTTLLGRIVLEE
;
A
#
# COMPACT_ATOMS: atom_id res chain seq x y z
N MET A 1 7.35 26.85 24.73
CA MET A 1 7.78 28.08 25.43
C MET A 1 9.29 28.18 25.25
N GLU A 2 9.72 28.82 24.17
CA GLU A 2 11.14 29.14 23.97
C GLU A 2 11.50 30.30 24.89
N VAL A 3 12.49 30.08 25.76
CA VAL A 3 13.12 31.16 26.52
C VAL A 3 13.99 31.91 25.52
N GLU A 4 13.55 33.10 25.13
CA GLU A 4 14.30 34.04 24.31
C GLU A 4 15.57 34.45 25.08
N VAL A 5 16.67 33.72 24.85
CA VAL A 5 17.98 34.04 25.41
C VAL A 5 18.45 35.31 24.72
N ARG A 6 18.31 36.45 25.39
CA ARG A 6 18.89 37.72 24.92
C ARG A 6 20.38 37.51 24.68
N PRO A 7 20.92 37.87 23.51
CA PRO A 7 22.35 37.83 23.28
C PRO A 7 23.05 38.72 24.32
N PRO A 8 24.21 38.31 24.85
CA PRO A 8 25.00 39.15 25.75
C PRO A 8 25.31 40.49 25.06
N ALA A 9 25.38 41.56 25.84
CA ALA A 9 25.80 42.86 25.33
C ALA A 9 27.18 42.72 24.67
N PRO A 10 27.40 43.36 23.50
CA PRO A 10 28.73 43.36 22.88
C PRO A 10 29.75 43.90 23.89
N PRO A 11 30.98 43.34 23.92
CA PRO A 11 32.03 43.83 24.81
C PRO A 11 32.25 45.33 24.57
N GLU A 12 32.37 46.11 25.65
CA GLU A 12 32.70 47.53 25.55
C GLU A 12 34.04 47.68 24.82
N ARG A 13 34.06 48.54 23.79
CA ARG A 13 35.28 48.84 23.04
C ARG A 13 36.24 49.56 23.99
N PRO A 14 37.46 49.05 24.22
CA PRO A 14 38.43 49.72 25.08
C PRO A 14 38.86 51.05 24.46
N ASP A 15 39.16 52.04 25.32
CA ASP A 15 39.70 53.33 24.90
C ASP A 15 41.02 53.14 24.12
N LEU A 16 41.18 53.87 23.02
CA LEU A 16 42.39 53.80 22.19
C LEU A 16 43.56 54.55 22.87
N ASP A 17 44.50 53.80 23.45
CA ASP A 17 45.74 54.33 24.00
C ASP A 17 46.91 54.30 22.99
N PHE A 18 48.10 54.77 23.41
CA PHE A 18 49.29 54.79 22.56
C PHE A 18 49.70 53.38 22.09
N HIS A 19 49.61 52.38 22.97
CA HIS A 19 49.99 51.00 22.65
C HIS A 19 48.99 50.38 21.66
N GLY A 20 47.70 50.65 21.83
CA GLY A 20 46.63 50.29 20.92
C GLY A 20 46.82 50.92 19.53
N ALA A 21 47.16 52.21 19.45
CA ALA A 21 47.47 52.87 18.19
C ALA A 21 48.70 52.25 17.49
N CYS A 22 49.77 51.95 18.24
CA CYS A 22 50.93 51.23 17.71
C CYS A 22 50.58 49.82 17.24
N ALA A 23 49.69 49.11 17.95
CA ALA A 23 49.21 47.79 17.58
C ALA A 23 48.34 47.81 16.32
N LEU A 24 47.55 48.87 16.08
CA LEU A 24 46.80 49.04 14.83
C LEU A 24 47.73 49.35 13.64
N LEU A 25 48.80 50.14 13.85
CA LEU A 25 49.81 50.40 12.82
C LEU A 25 50.67 49.18 12.49
N ALA A 26 50.69 48.17 13.36
CA ALA A 26 51.51 46.98 13.27
C ALA A 26 51.31 46.17 11.97
N ASP A 27 50.15 46.31 11.32
CA ASP A 27 49.78 45.61 10.08
C ASP A 27 50.20 46.34 8.80
N TYR A 28 50.86 47.49 8.96
CA TYR A 28 51.29 48.37 7.88
C TYR A 28 52.78 48.71 8.05
N PRO A 29 53.70 47.80 7.62
CA PRO A 29 55.15 47.95 7.86
C PRO A 29 55.76 49.25 7.33
N GLU A 30 55.21 49.79 6.24
CA GLU A 30 55.63 51.07 5.68
C GLU A 30 55.20 52.26 6.56
N LEU A 31 54.01 52.19 7.15
CA LEU A 31 53.54 53.23 8.07
C LEU A 31 54.36 53.21 9.36
N LEU A 32 54.73 52.04 9.89
CA LEU A 32 55.63 51.94 11.06
C LEU A 32 56.93 52.71 10.84
N ARG A 33 57.54 52.59 9.65
CA ARG A 33 58.76 53.33 9.29
C ARG A 33 58.54 54.83 9.20
N ARG A 34 57.45 55.25 8.55
CA ARG A 34 57.11 56.68 8.39
C ARG A 34 56.79 57.38 9.70
N PHE A 35 56.18 56.66 10.64
CA PHE A 35 55.93 57.16 12.00
C PHE A 35 57.16 57.04 12.92
N GLY A 36 58.29 56.48 12.45
CA GLY A 36 59.49 56.29 13.25
C GLY A 36 59.38 55.20 14.32
N LEU A 37 58.35 54.34 14.24
CA LEU A 37 58.13 53.20 15.12
C LEU A 37 59.01 52.00 14.75
N ALA A 38 59.45 51.93 13.50
CA ALA A 38 60.46 50.98 13.02
C ALA A 38 61.62 51.74 12.37
N VAL A 39 62.85 51.42 12.77
CA VAL A 39 64.07 52.09 12.27
C VAL A 39 65.01 51.03 11.70
N ASP A 40 65.34 51.15 10.42
CA ASP A 40 66.31 50.28 9.77
C ASP A 40 67.72 50.83 9.99
N LEU A 41 68.62 50.02 10.53
CA LEU A 41 70.01 50.39 10.80
C LEU A 41 70.96 49.61 9.88
N LEU A 42 71.80 50.33 9.14
CA LEU A 42 72.94 49.74 8.43
C LEU A 42 74.16 49.80 9.34
N VAL A 43 74.68 48.64 9.72
CA VAL A 43 75.83 48.51 10.62
C VAL A 43 76.91 47.68 9.94
N THR A 44 78.16 48.16 10.00
CA THR A 44 79.33 47.35 9.62
C THR A 44 79.71 46.48 10.82
N PRO A 45 79.65 45.14 10.71
CA PRO A 45 79.97 44.26 11.82
C PRO A 45 81.46 44.42 12.21
N PRO A 46 81.80 44.48 13.51
CA PRO A 46 83.19 44.49 13.95
C PRO A 46 83.97 43.27 13.42
N PRO A 47 85.28 43.41 13.15
CA PRO A 47 86.13 42.26 12.83
C PRO A 47 86.05 41.19 13.93
N GLY A 48 85.83 39.93 13.55
CA GLY A 48 85.69 38.80 14.50
C GLY A 48 84.30 38.65 15.15
N THR A 49 83.27 39.28 14.60
CA THR A 49 81.87 39.06 15.02
C THR A 49 81.50 37.57 14.94
N LEU A 50 81.05 37.00 16.06
CA LEU A 50 80.58 35.60 16.14
C LEU A 50 79.27 35.41 15.36
N ASP A 51 79.01 34.18 14.93
CA ASP A 51 77.77 33.81 14.23
C ASP A 51 76.52 33.98 15.10
N GLN A 52 76.68 33.92 16.44
CA GLN A 52 75.63 34.15 17.41
C GLN A 52 76.08 35.19 18.46
N GLY A 53 75.15 36.03 18.90
CA GLY A 53 75.39 37.03 19.93
C GLY A 53 74.11 37.56 20.54
N GLN A 54 74.21 38.65 21.30
CA GLN A 54 73.07 39.40 21.82
C GLN A 54 73.27 40.90 21.56
N ALA A 55 72.18 41.61 21.29
CA ALA A 55 72.18 43.07 21.20
C ALA A 55 71.04 43.66 22.03
N ARG A 56 71.25 44.87 22.53
CA ARG A 56 70.24 45.73 23.15
C ARG A 56 70.46 47.16 22.72
N VAL A 57 69.41 47.97 22.79
CA VAL A 57 69.50 49.42 22.51
C VAL A 57 70.11 50.14 23.71
N VAL A 58 71.02 51.07 23.45
CA VAL A 58 71.55 52.00 24.46
C VAL A 58 71.32 53.42 23.96
N PHE A 59 70.61 54.22 24.75
CA PHE A 59 70.24 55.58 24.39
C PHE A 59 71.40 56.56 24.62
N THR A 60 71.46 57.62 23.81
CA THR A 60 72.47 58.69 23.97
C THR A 60 72.15 59.58 25.18
N ALA A 61 73.08 60.46 25.57
CA ALA A 61 72.96 61.27 26.78
C ALA A 61 71.65 62.06 26.91
N ALA A 62 71.07 62.56 25.80
CA ALA A 62 69.79 63.28 25.81
C ALA A 62 68.60 62.43 26.31
N GLN A 63 68.68 61.11 26.15
CA GLN A 63 67.70 60.13 26.59
C GLN A 63 68.31 59.12 27.58
N GLY A 64 69.47 59.45 28.17
CA GLY A 64 70.28 58.54 28.95
C GLY A 64 69.60 58.02 30.21
N HIS A 65 68.56 58.71 30.69
CA HIS A 65 67.70 58.24 31.79
C HIS A 65 66.97 56.93 31.47
N LEU A 66 66.69 56.63 30.19
CA LEU A 66 66.12 55.35 29.78
C LEU A 66 67.13 54.18 29.91
N ASN A 67 68.41 54.49 30.14
CA ASN A 67 69.43 53.46 30.36
C ASN A 67 69.57 53.01 31.82
N THR A 68 68.89 53.66 32.77
CA THR A 68 69.03 53.31 34.20
C THR A 68 68.22 52.09 34.60
N ASP A 69 67.13 51.83 33.87
CA ASP A 69 66.31 50.64 34.04
C ASP A 69 66.68 49.63 32.94
N GLU A 70 67.23 48.48 33.32
CA GLU A 70 67.56 47.41 32.38
C GLU A 70 66.32 46.64 31.91
N SER A 71 65.22 46.66 32.68
CA SER A 71 63.98 45.95 32.34
C SER A 71 63.28 46.53 31.10
N LEU A 72 63.48 47.84 30.84
CA LEU A 72 62.95 48.55 29.68
C LEU A 72 63.74 48.28 28.38
N ARG A 73 64.87 47.54 28.45
CA ARG A 73 65.79 47.33 27.33
C ARG A 73 66.21 45.85 27.24
N PRO A 74 65.30 44.97 26.78
CA PRO A 74 65.58 43.55 26.68
C PRO A 74 66.78 43.27 25.75
N TRP A 75 67.47 42.17 26.02
CA TRP A 75 68.46 41.61 25.10
C TRP A 75 67.76 40.82 24.01
N THR A 76 68.26 40.90 22.78
CA THR A 76 67.82 40.04 21.67
C THR A 76 68.95 39.10 21.28
N LYS A 77 68.74 37.79 21.40
CA LYS A 77 69.60 36.77 20.79
C LYS A 77 69.52 36.90 19.28
N LEU A 78 70.67 37.02 18.64
CA LEU A 78 70.79 37.27 17.21
C LEU A 78 71.79 36.31 16.57
N ARG A 79 71.52 36.00 15.31
CA ARG A 79 72.44 35.35 14.38
C ARG A 79 72.93 36.37 13.37
N HIS A 80 74.24 36.39 13.15
CA HIS A 80 74.85 37.15 12.07
C HIS A 80 74.91 36.28 10.81
N VAL A 81 74.20 36.68 9.76
CA VAL A 81 74.33 36.07 8.43
C VAL A 81 75.29 36.94 7.63
N ALA A 82 76.54 36.46 7.49
CA ALA A 82 77.63 37.20 6.86
C ALA A 82 77.22 37.76 5.49
N GLY A 83 77.46 39.07 5.29
CA GLY A 83 77.12 39.77 4.06
C GLY A 83 75.63 40.04 3.84
N GLN A 84 74.76 39.71 4.80
CA GLN A 84 73.31 39.93 4.68
C GLN A 84 72.75 40.79 5.81
N ARG A 85 72.61 40.25 7.04
CA ARG A 85 71.92 40.92 8.15
C ARG A 85 72.17 40.25 9.49
N PHE A 86 71.76 40.93 10.56
CA PHE A 86 71.46 40.31 11.85
C PHE A 86 69.99 39.92 11.89
N GLU A 87 69.68 38.71 12.37
CA GLU A 87 68.32 38.20 12.53
C GLU A 87 68.13 37.57 13.90
N PRO A 88 66.91 37.58 14.48
CA PRO A 88 66.62 36.90 15.73
C PRO A 88 67.03 35.43 15.67
N TYR A 89 67.68 34.94 16.72
CA TYR A 89 68.15 33.56 16.79
C TYR A 89 66.99 32.58 16.97
N ALA A 90 67.03 31.45 16.26
CA ALA A 90 66.27 30.24 16.55
C ALA A 90 67.08 29.05 16.03
N ASP A 91 66.93 27.91 16.70
CA ASP A 91 67.53 26.65 16.25
C ASP A 91 67.02 26.30 14.84
N ASP A 92 67.93 25.82 14.00
CA ASP A 92 67.68 25.60 12.56
C ASP A 92 66.56 24.59 12.31
N ASP A 93 66.49 23.55 13.15
CA ASP A 93 65.46 22.51 13.10
C ASP A 93 64.24 22.83 13.99
N GLY A 94 64.31 23.92 14.77
CA GLY A 94 63.23 24.37 15.65
C GLY A 94 62.05 25.01 14.91
N THR A 95 60.95 25.29 15.63
CA THR A 95 59.70 25.83 15.03
C THR A 95 59.93 27.08 14.17
N HIS A 96 60.76 28.02 14.63
CA HIS A 96 61.06 29.30 13.96
C HIS A 96 62.39 29.32 13.19
N GLY A 97 63.01 28.15 13.01
CA GLY A 97 64.29 27.99 12.34
C GLY A 97 64.32 28.56 10.92
N ARG A 98 65.50 29.09 10.54
CA ARG A 98 65.79 29.61 9.18
C ARG A 98 64.76 30.62 8.65
N ARG A 99 64.14 31.41 9.54
CA ARG A 99 63.10 32.41 9.22
C ARG A 99 61.88 31.85 8.48
N THR A 100 61.57 30.59 8.71
CA THR A 100 60.34 29.93 8.22
C THR A 100 59.62 29.29 9.40
N LEU A 101 58.36 28.90 9.23
CA LEU A 101 57.66 28.02 10.16
C LEU A 101 57.87 26.55 9.74
N ALA A 102 58.01 25.65 10.71
CA ALA A 102 58.29 24.22 10.50
C ALA A 102 57.06 23.45 10.00
N LEU A 103 56.60 23.67 8.76
CA LEU A 103 55.37 23.04 8.26
C LEU A 103 55.54 21.58 7.79
N GLY A 104 56.76 21.08 7.66
CA GLY A 104 57.04 19.67 7.33
C GLY A 104 57.25 18.77 8.55
N GLY A 105 57.01 19.29 9.76
CA GLY A 105 57.08 18.52 11.00
C GLY A 105 55.94 17.49 11.13
N PRO A 106 56.12 16.45 11.96
CA PRO A 106 55.10 15.42 12.18
C PRO A 106 53.87 15.92 12.95
N ASP A 107 53.97 17.07 13.61
CA ASP A 107 52.89 17.77 14.33
C ASP A 107 52.00 18.61 13.40
N VAL A 108 52.32 18.70 12.11
CA VAL A 108 51.57 19.49 11.14
C VAL A 108 50.79 18.59 10.18
N ARG A 109 49.51 18.89 9.99
CA ARG A 109 48.63 18.18 9.06
C ARG A 109 48.09 19.16 8.03
N VAL A 110 47.94 18.71 6.79
CA VAL A 110 47.26 19.48 5.73
C VAL A 110 46.09 18.67 5.23
N THR A 111 44.92 19.30 5.21
CA THR A 111 43.68 18.67 4.77
C THR A 111 42.91 19.62 3.86
N ASP A 112 42.10 19.04 2.97
CA ASP A 112 41.12 19.78 2.18
C ASP A 112 39.67 19.60 2.66
N LEU A 113 39.47 18.79 3.70
CA LEU A 113 38.19 18.56 4.35
C LEU A 113 37.84 19.73 5.28
N ASP A 114 36.57 20.13 5.28
CA ASP A 114 35.99 20.89 6.38
C ASP A 114 35.88 20.00 7.64
N VAL A 115 36.92 20.04 8.48
CA VAL A 115 37.05 19.13 9.63
C VAL A 115 35.95 19.36 10.65
N ASP A 116 35.64 20.63 10.96
CA ASP A 116 34.62 20.98 11.96
C ASP A 116 33.23 20.59 11.47
N GLY A 117 32.90 20.93 10.22
CA GLY A 117 31.63 20.54 9.60
C GLY A 117 31.48 19.03 9.47
N ALA A 118 32.55 18.31 9.15
CA ALA A 118 32.56 16.85 9.13
C ALA A 118 32.35 16.26 10.53
N ALA A 119 33.05 16.76 11.54
CA ALA A 119 32.96 16.28 12.92
C ALA A 119 31.52 16.41 13.45
N ILE A 120 30.89 17.57 13.28
CA ILE A 120 29.49 17.79 13.71
C ILE A 120 28.54 16.81 13.01
N LYS A 121 28.69 16.64 11.68
CA LYS A 121 27.86 15.70 10.90
C LYS A 121 28.04 14.26 11.38
N TYR A 122 29.26 13.84 11.71
CA TYR A 122 29.53 12.48 12.18
C TYR A 122 29.05 12.24 13.62
N VAL A 123 29.09 13.24 14.50
CA VAL A 123 28.50 13.15 15.84
C VAL A 123 26.99 12.96 15.75
N GLU A 124 26.31 13.75 14.92
CA GLU A 124 24.87 13.57 14.68
C GLU A 124 24.56 12.23 14.01
N PHE A 125 25.36 11.80 13.04
CA PHE A 125 25.20 10.48 12.41
C PHE A 125 25.36 9.35 13.42
N ALA A 126 26.36 9.40 14.32
CA ALA A 126 26.53 8.41 15.37
C ALA A 126 25.32 8.36 16.30
N ARG A 127 24.75 9.52 16.67
CA ARG A 127 23.52 9.62 17.46
C ARG A 127 22.33 8.98 16.75
N LEU A 128 22.16 9.22 15.44
CA LEU A 128 21.09 8.61 14.64
C LEU A 128 21.23 7.09 14.54
N VAL A 129 22.45 6.58 14.35
CA VAL A 129 22.72 5.14 14.32
C VAL A 129 22.43 4.50 15.67
N GLU A 130 22.82 5.13 16.78
CA GLU A 130 22.53 4.64 18.13
C GLU A 130 21.01 4.59 18.40
N GLN A 131 20.27 5.62 18.00
CA GLN A 131 18.79 5.64 18.09
C GLN A 131 18.14 4.53 17.27
N ALA A 132 18.61 4.31 16.04
CA ALA A 132 18.12 3.25 15.17
C ALA A 132 18.41 1.85 15.76
N LEU A 133 19.62 1.62 16.27
CA LEU A 133 19.99 0.35 16.92
C LEU A 133 19.23 0.10 18.23
N ALA A 134 18.84 1.15 18.95
CA ALA A 134 18.02 1.07 20.14
C ALA A 134 16.52 0.82 19.86
N GLY A 135 16.10 0.77 18.59
CA GLY A 135 14.70 0.59 18.20
C GLY A 135 13.81 1.79 18.55
N ILE A 136 14.39 2.94 18.86
CA ILE A 136 13.69 4.18 19.16
C ILE A 136 13.45 4.89 17.83
N THR A 137 12.48 4.39 17.05
CA THR A 137 11.95 5.11 15.90
C THR A 137 10.97 6.16 16.40
N ASP A 138 11.39 7.43 16.44
CA ASP A 138 10.47 8.55 16.53
C ASP A 138 9.68 8.63 15.20
N PRO A 139 8.35 8.46 15.19
CA PRO A 139 7.55 8.48 13.96
C PRO A 139 7.62 9.81 13.19
N GLU A 140 8.03 10.90 13.86
CA GLU A 140 8.05 12.25 13.28
C GLU A 140 9.44 12.68 12.76
N GLY A 141 10.51 11.92 13.02
CA GLY A 141 11.90 12.42 12.91
C GLY A 141 12.80 11.86 11.81
N ALA A 142 12.50 10.71 11.20
CA ALA A 142 13.44 10.05 10.27
C ALA A 142 12.92 10.06 8.82
N ALA A 143 13.17 11.15 8.08
CA ALA A 143 12.92 11.22 6.64
C ALA A 143 14.02 10.56 5.78
N ALA A 144 15.06 9.97 6.39
CA ALA A 144 16.11 9.27 5.66
C ALA A 144 15.67 7.81 5.40
N PRO A 145 15.51 7.38 4.13
CA PRO A 145 15.10 6.01 3.79
C PRO A 145 16.13 4.94 4.19
N ASP A 146 17.36 5.34 4.55
CA ASP A 146 18.40 4.48 5.12
C ASP A 146 19.12 5.21 6.28
N THR A 147 18.91 4.75 7.51
CA THR A 147 19.51 5.32 8.72
C THR A 147 21.00 4.98 8.87
N THR A 148 21.57 4.18 7.97
CA THR A 148 22.98 3.74 8.00
C THR A 148 23.87 4.49 7.00
N ALA A 149 23.32 5.44 6.24
CA ALA A 149 24.04 6.22 5.24
C ALA A 149 24.95 7.29 5.88
N PRO A 150 26.29 7.24 5.74
CA PRO A 150 27.18 8.32 6.19
C PRO A 150 26.83 9.69 5.56
N PRO A 151 27.05 10.79 6.29
CA PRO A 151 26.69 12.13 5.82
C PRO A 151 27.60 12.61 4.68
N ALA A 152 27.06 13.45 3.80
CA ALA A 152 27.85 14.09 2.74
C ALA A 152 28.87 15.09 3.32
N LEU A 153 30.13 14.94 2.90
CA LEU A 153 31.25 15.77 3.33
C LEU A 153 31.46 16.99 2.42
N HIS A 154 32.16 18.01 2.94
CA HIS A 154 32.42 19.26 2.24
C HIS A 154 33.91 19.61 2.30
N GLY A 155 34.43 20.21 1.23
CA GLY A 155 35.80 20.70 1.18
C GLY A 155 35.91 22.16 1.63
N ALA A 156 37.01 22.52 2.29
CA ALA A 156 37.27 23.88 2.80
C ALA A 156 38.49 24.57 2.18
N GLY A 157 38.96 24.10 1.02
CA GLY A 157 40.29 24.49 0.50
C GLY A 157 41.42 23.86 1.32
N LEU A 158 42.67 24.26 1.11
CA LEU A 158 43.82 23.66 1.82
C LEU A 158 44.03 24.30 3.19
N THR A 159 43.77 23.55 4.26
CA THR A 159 43.93 23.99 5.65
C THR A 159 45.14 23.32 6.30
N VAL A 160 46.00 24.14 6.92
CA VAL A 160 47.17 23.68 7.67
C VAL A 160 46.83 23.70 9.16
N LEU A 161 46.84 22.52 9.77
CA LEU A 161 46.57 22.26 11.18
C LEU A 161 47.88 21.94 11.89
N ARG A 162 47.99 22.33 13.17
CA ARG A 162 49.09 21.95 14.04
C ARG A 162 48.55 21.34 15.33
N ASP A 163 48.99 20.13 15.63
CA ASP A 163 48.62 19.41 16.84
C ASP A 163 49.18 20.15 18.07
N ALA A 164 48.42 20.17 19.18
CA ALA A 164 48.80 20.80 20.46
C ALA A 164 49.16 22.30 20.39
N GLN A 165 48.57 23.06 19.45
CA GLN A 165 48.79 24.50 19.30
C GLN A 165 48.35 25.31 20.53
N ASP A 166 47.33 24.85 21.24
CA ASP A 166 46.83 25.39 22.51
C ASP A 166 47.91 25.31 23.62
N ALA A 167 48.51 24.13 23.81
CA ALA A 167 49.58 23.93 24.79
C ALA A 167 50.83 24.76 24.43
N ALA A 168 51.17 24.86 23.14
CA ALA A 168 52.29 25.66 22.67
C ALA A 168 52.07 27.16 22.95
N LEU A 169 50.86 27.68 22.70
CA LEU A 169 50.53 29.08 23.00
C LEU A 169 50.50 29.34 24.51
N ALA A 170 49.93 28.43 25.29
CA ALA A 170 49.89 28.54 26.75
C ALA A 170 51.31 28.63 27.34
N GLY A 171 52.24 27.79 26.86
CA GLY A 171 53.65 27.86 27.26
C GLY A 171 54.30 29.20 26.89
N GLN A 172 54.04 29.71 25.69
CA GLN A 172 54.53 31.03 25.27
C GLN A 172 53.96 32.16 26.16
N MET A 173 52.68 32.14 26.49
CA MET A 173 52.06 33.13 27.37
C MET A 173 52.64 33.08 28.79
N GLU A 174 52.96 31.88 29.29
CA GLU A 174 53.62 31.71 30.58
C GLU A 174 55.04 32.30 30.57
N ASP A 175 55.81 32.05 29.50
CA ASP A 175 57.15 32.63 29.32
C ASP A 175 57.10 34.16 29.20
N ASP A 176 56.16 34.70 28.43
CA ASP A 176 55.95 36.15 28.30
C ASP A 176 55.53 36.78 29.64
N ALA A 177 54.67 36.12 30.42
CA ALA A 177 54.27 36.58 31.75
C ALA A 177 55.46 36.61 32.73
N ARG A 178 56.34 35.61 32.68
CA ARG A 178 57.58 35.59 33.48
C ARG A 178 58.51 36.75 33.09
N HIS A 179 58.66 37.02 31.79
CA HIS A 179 59.43 38.16 31.30
C HIS A 179 58.88 39.50 31.79
N VAL A 180 57.54 39.69 31.74
CA VAL A 180 56.89 40.91 32.26
C VAL A 180 57.06 41.03 33.78
N ALA A 181 57.00 39.92 34.51
CA ALA A 181 57.24 39.89 35.95
C ALA A 181 58.72 40.07 36.33
N GLY A 182 59.64 40.08 35.34
CA GLY A 182 61.08 40.24 35.57
C GLY A 182 61.69 39.04 36.28
N VAL A 183 61.22 37.82 36.00
CA VAL A 183 61.72 36.58 36.60
C VAL A 183 62.08 35.53 35.56
N ASP A 184 63.02 34.64 35.89
CA ASP A 184 63.36 33.48 35.07
C ASP A 184 62.41 32.29 35.31
N ALA A 185 62.67 31.17 34.61
CA ALA A 185 61.89 29.94 34.77
C ALA A 185 61.92 29.33 36.19
N THR A 186 62.87 29.75 37.05
CA THR A 186 62.96 29.34 38.45
C THR A 186 62.33 30.34 39.42
N GLY A 187 61.81 31.47 38.91
CA GLY A 187 61.25 32.57 39.70
C GLY A 187 62.28 33.55 40.24
N ALA A 188 63.55 33.43 39.83
CA ALA A 188 64.61 34.35 40.25
C ALA A 188 64.56 35.66 39.46
N ALA A 189 64.86 36.79 40.10
CA ALA A 189 64.81 38.09 39.47
C ALA A 189 65.81 38.21 38.30
N LEU A 190 65.32 38.67 37.15
CA LEU A 190 66.09 38.97 35.95
C LEU A 190 66.24 40.50 35.79
N ALA A 191 67.47 40.95 35.53
CA ALA A 191 67.73 42.36 35.25
C ALA A 191 67.14 42.84 33.90
N ALA A 192 67.09 41.95 32.90
CA ALA A 192 66.46 42.18 31.60
C ALA A 192 66.05 40.86 30.95
N ALA A 193 64.92 40.85 30.24
CA ALA A 193 64.48 39.69 29.46
C ALA A 193 65.43 39.44 28.27
N VAL A 194 65.56 38.16 27.87
CA VAL A 194 66.36 37.75 26.70
C VAL A 194 65.44 37.15 25.65
N LEU A 195 65.15 37.95 24.62
CA LEU A 195 64.25 37.62 23.52
C LEU A 195 64.99 36.88 22.41
N ASP A 196 64.32 35.97 21.74
CA ASP A 196 64.80 35.26 20.55
C ASP A 196 63.72 35.31 19.45
N ALA A 197 63.82 34.47 18.42
CA ALA A 197 62.87 34.52 17.33
C ALA A 197 61.43 34.18 17.74
N SER A 198 61.15 33.35 18.75
CA SER A 198 59.76 33.01 19.12
C SER A 198 59.02 34.23 19.69
N HIS A 199 59.74 35.06 20.45
CA HIS A 199 59.23 36.30 21.07
C HIS A 199 59.07 37.47 20.09
N LEU A 200 59.76 37.40 18.94
CA LEU A 200 59.85 38.51 17.97
C LEU A 200 59.08 38.25 16.68
N VAL A 201 58.24 37.21 16.64
CA VAL A 201 57.41 36.87 15.48
C VAL A 201 56.02 37.49 15.62
N ARG A 202 55.64 38.29 14.64
CA ARG A 202 54.30 38.86 14.52
C ARG A 202 53.34 37.94 13.77
N GLY A 203 53.87 37.16 12.84
CA GLY A 203 53.02 36.42 11.91
C GLY A 203 53.77 35.70 10.80
N TYR A 204 52.99 35.27 9.81
CA TYR A 204 53.44 34.44 8.70
C TYR A 204 53.03 35.03 7.35
N ARG A 205 53.95 34.95 6.38
CA ARG A 205 53.68 35.15 4.95
C ARG A 205 53.67 33.80 4.26
N VAL A 206 52.50 33.40 3.79
CA VAL A 206 52.29 32.08 3.19
C VAL A 206 52.52 32.14 1.68
N ASP A 207 53.29 31.17 1.18
CA ASP A 207 53.43 30.90 -0.24
C ASP A 207 52.87 29.51 -0.55
N VAL A 208 52.31 29.36 -1.76
CA VAL A 208 51.88 28.07 -2.29
C VAL A 208 52.70 27.70 -3.51
N GLY A 209 53.09 26.43 -3.59
CA GLY A 209 53.84 25.85 -4.67
C GLY A 209 53.03 24.77 -5.39
N LEU A 210 52.97 24.84 -6.72
CA LEU A 210 52.43 23.75 -7.53
C LEU A 210 53.51 22.68 -7.70
N VAL A 211 53.19 21.43 -7.36
CA VAL A 211 54.07 20.28 -7.51
C VAL A 211 54.00 19.79 -8.95
N ASP A 212 55.16 19.58 -9.56
CA ASP A 212 55.27 18.86 -10.81
C ASP A 212 55.21 17.36 -10.52
N ASP A 213 54.19 16.68 -11.06
CA ASP A 213 53.93 15.27 -10.75
C ASP A 213 55.06 14.33 -11.23
N ALA A 214 55.84 14.72 -12.25
CA ALA A 214 56.93 13.90 -12.78
C ALA A 214 58.20 13.98 -11.92
N THR A 215 58.49 15.16 -11.36
CA THR A 215 59.70 15.42 -10.57
C THR A 215 59.46 15.46 -9.06
N GLY A 216 58.20 15.56 -8.62
CA GLY A 216 57.81 15.71 -7.21
C GLY A 216 58.24 17.04 -6.59
N ARG A 217 58.76 17.99 -7.38
CA ARG A 217 59.30 19.26 -6.91
C ARG A 217 58.33 20.41 -7.14
N VAL A 218 58.43 21.45 -6.31
CA VAL A 218 57.68 22.68 -6.52
C VAL A 218 58.25 23.41 -7.73
N THR A 219 57.41 23.68 -8.72
CA THR A 219 57.78 24.40 -9.94
C THR A 219 58.09 25.88 -9.65
N THR A 220 57.23 26.54 -8.88
CA THR A 220 57.36 27.95 -8.51
C THR A 220 56.55 28.22 -7.24
N TRP A 221 57.15 28.94 -6.30
CA TRP A 221 56.47 29.47 -5.13
C TRP A 221 55.73 30.77 -5.47
N ARG A 222 54.46 30.86 -5.09
CA ARG A 222 53.62 32.03 -5.31
C ARG A 222 53.13 32.63 -3.98
N PRO A 223 53.36 33.93 -3.72
CA PRO A 223 52.97 34.54 -2.46
C PRO A 223 51.47 34.80 -2.38
N LEU A 224 50.83 34.29 -1.33
CA LEU A 224 49.40 34.49 -1.06
C LEU A 224 49.11 35.78 -0.29
N CYS A 225 50.15 36.38 0.29
CA CYS A 225 50.10 37.59 1.10
C CYS A 225 50.52 38.86 0.32
N ALA A 226 50.85 38.74 -0.97
CA ALA A 226 51.24 39.89 -1.79
C ALA A 226 50.02 40.75 -2.12
N ARG A 227 50.07 42.05 -1.78
CA ARG A 227 48.94 42.95 -1.93
C ARG A 227 49.34 44.33 -2.44
N THR A 228 48.37 45.04 -2.99
CA THR A 228 48.45 46.45 -3.34
C THR A 228 47.34 47.16 -2.57
N GLY A 229 47.71 48.11 -1.72
CA GLY A 229 46.79 48.82 -0.83
C GLY A 229 46.60 50.28 -1.19
N THR A 230 45.42 50.84 -0.92
CA THR A 230 45.20 52.28 -0.82
C THR A 230 45.09 52.68 0.65
N TYR A 231 45.80 53.73 1.05
CA TYR A 231 45.88 54.19 2.43
C TYR A 231 45.41 55.64 2.49
N THR A 232 44.37 55.93 3.28
CA THR A 232 43.78 57.27 3.36
C THR A 232 43.50 57.65 4.81
N VAL A 233 43.94 58.83 5.26
CA VAL A 233 43.59 59.36 6.58
C VAL A 233 42.33 60.21 6.47
N ARG A 234 41.27 59.86 7.21
CA ARG A 234 39.93 60.47 7.15
C ARG A 234 39.50 61.08 8.48
N ARG A 235 40.07 62.22 8.85
CA ARG A 235 39.70 62.92 10.10
C ARG A 235 38.32 63.54 9.98
N ALA A 236 37.54 63.50 11.07
CA ALA A 236 36.22 64.14 11.11
C ALA A 236 36.30 65.63 10.75
N GLY A 237 35.47 66.07 9.81
CA GLY A 237 35.41 67.47 9.36
C GLY A 237 36.57 67.96 8.47
N GLN A 238 37.52 67.10 8.09
CA GLN A 238 38.67 67.44 7.23
C GLN A 238 38.66 66.65 5.91
N PRO A 239 39.27 67.17 4.82
CA PRO A 239 39.39 66.43 3.57
C PRO A 239 40.28 65.18 3.74
N PRO A 240 39.97 64.05 3.08
CA PRO A 240 40.80 62.84 3.13
C PRO A 240 42.21 63.07 2.60
N VAL A 241 43.22 62.54 3.30
CA VAL A 241 44.64 62.62 2.90
C VAL A 241 45.12 61.25 2.45
N ALA A 242 45.34 61.06 1.15
CA ALA A 242 45.88 59.83 0.60
C ALA A 242 47.39 59.72 0.84
N LEU A 243 47.84 58.56 1.31
CA LEU A 243 49.25 58.24 1.52
C LEU A 243 49.75 57.40 0.33
N ALA A 244 50.80 57.87 -0.34
CA ALA A 244 51.44 57.11 -1.41
C ALA A 244 52.28 55.97 -0.82
N VAL A 245 51.79 54.73 -0.96
CA VAL A 245 52.47 53.50 -0.52
C VAL A 245 52.51 52.54 -1.70
N GLY A 246 53.69 51.95 -1.97
CA GLY A 246 53.86 50.97 -3.05
C GLY A 246 53.24 49.60 -2.70
N PRO A 247 53.23 48.65 -3.66
CA PRO A 247 52.84 47.26 -3.36
C PRO A 247 53.69 46.70 -2.22
N ASP A 248 53.03 46.01 -1.30
CA ASP A 248 53.65 45.41 -0.11
C ASP A 248 53.21 43.95 0.06
N GLU A 249 53.53 43.38 1.20
CA GLU A 249 53.12 42.03 1.55
C GLU A 249 52.59 42.02 2.99
N GLY A 250 51.31 41.66 3.14
CA GLY A 250 50.68 41.52 4.45
C GLY A 250 51.19 40.28 5.20
N HIS A 251 50.55 39.92 6.30
CA HIS A 251 50.85 38.70 7.05
C HIS A 251 49.62 38.21 7.79
N LEU A 252 49.60 36.92 8.08
CA LEU A 252 48.66 36.32 9.02
C LEU A 252 49.21 36.42 10.42
N LYS A 253 48.37 36.72 11.40
CA LYS A 253 48.78 36.82 12.81
C LYS A 253 49.25 35.44 13.29
N ALA A 254 50.30 35.42 14.12
CA ALA A 254 50.89 34.17 14.58
C ALA A 254 49.95 33.32 15.46
N SER A 255 49.01 33.96 16.16
CA SER A 255 47.98 33.31 16.96
C SER A 255 46.76 34.24 17.08
N THR A 256 45.56 33.66 17.11
CA THR A 256 44.30 34.36 17.39
C THR A 256 43.56 33.55 18.43
N VAL A 257 43.06 34.21 19.48
CA VAL A 257 42.32 33.58 20.57
C VAL A 257 40.95 34.20 20.71
N THR A 258 39.97 33.41 21.13
CA THR A 258 38.62 33.88 21.47
C THR A 258 38.28 33.43 22.88
N ALA A 259 37.47 34.17 23.62
CA ALA A 259 36.96 33.68 24.90
C ALA A 259 35.93 32.55 24.65
N ASP A 260 35.95 31.51 25.48
CA ASP A 260 34.90 30.48 25.44
C ASP A 260 33.55 31.09 25.85
N LYS A 261 32.48 30.74 25.12
CA LYS A 261 31.14 31.32 25.35
C LYS A 261 30.51 30.87 26.67
N LEU A 262 30.83 29.67 27.14
CA LEU A 262 30.30 29.09 28.37
C LEU A 262 31.23 29.36 29.56
N LYS A 263 32.52 29.60 29.30
CA LYS A 263 33.55 29.90 30.30
C LYS A 263 34.40 31.11 29.87
N PRO A 264 33.94 32.34 30.17
CA PRO A 264 34.61 33.56 29.69
C PRO A 264 36.04 33.76 30.24
N ASP A 265 36.45 32.97 31.22
CA ASP A 265 37.80 32.91 31.79
C ASP A 265 38.75 31.94 31.04
N GLU A 266 38.23 31.13 30.11
CA GLU A 266 39.02 30.24 29.26
C GLU A 266 39.22 30.85 27.85
N LEU A 267 40.45 30.75 27.33
CA LEU A 267 40.78 31.12 25.95
C LEU A 267 40.71 29.89 25.05
N TYR A 268 40.00 30.01 23.95
CA TYR A 268 39.94 29.05 22.86
C TYR A 268 40.96 29.40 21.78
N VAL A 269 41.77 28.40 21.40
CA VAL A 269 42.76 28.47 20.32
C VAL A 269 42.40 27.41 19.28
N HIS A 270 42.26 27.82 18.03
CA HIS A 270 42.03 26.88 16.94
C HIS A 270 43.33 26.19 16.52
N GLN A 271 43.29 24.88 16.20
CA GLN A 271 44.46 24.13 15.72
C GLN A 271 44.89 24.53 14.29
N ALA A 272 43.97 25.10 13.51
CA ALA A 272 44.31 25.64 12.18
C ALA A 272 45.18 26.88 12.29
N LEU A 273 46.34 26.82 11.65
CA LEU A 273 47.24 27.95 11.49
C LEU A 273 46.73 28.91 10.42
N PHE A 274 46.26 28.37 9.28
CA PHE A 274 45.65 29.10 8.18
C PHE A 274 44.99 28.15 7.16
N GLY A 275 44.05 28.69 6.37
CA GLY A 275 43.39 27.97 5.28
C GLY A 275 43.42 28.75 3.97
N TRP A 276 43.75 28.09 2.85
CA TRP A 276 43.79 28.66 1.51
C TRP A 276 42.74 28.04 0.59
N HIS A 277 41.73 28.85 0.25
CA HIS A 277 40.60 28.47 -0.59
C HIS A 277 40.74 28.93 -2.05
N GLY A 278 41.97 29.18 -2.53
CA GLY A 278 42.24 29.65 -3.89
C GLY A 278 42.26 31.17 -4.07
N TRP A 279 42.19 31.94 -2.98
CA TRP A 279 42.28 33.42 -3.01
C TRP A 279 43.44 33.96 -2.15
N SER A 280 43.64 35.28 -2.13
CA SER A 280 44.63 35.93 -1.25
C SER A 280 44.24 35.79 0.23
N LEU A 281 45.24 35.63 1.08
CA LEU A 281 45.05 35.52 2.54
C LEU A 281 45.01 36.89 3.24
N VAL A 282 45.27 37.98 2.52
CA VAL A 282 45.37 39.34 3.08
C VAL A 282 44.59 40.39 2.29
N ALA A 283 43.82 39.96 1.29
CA ALA A 283 42.95 40.82 0.50
C ALA A 283 41.60 40.11 0.30
N PRO A 284 40.47 40.81 0.52
CA PRO A 284 39.15 40.20 0.39
C PRO A 284 38.88 39.75 -1.06
N PRO A 285 38.07 38.70 -1.27
CA PRO A 285 37.58 38.34 -2.60
C PRO A 285 36.68 39.46 -3.16
N PRO A 286 36.63 39.62 -4.49
CA PRO A 286 35.70 40.54 -5.12
C PRO A 286 34.26 40.05 -4.88
N GLY A 287 33.38 40.94 -4.44
CA GLY A 287 31.98 40.60 -4.19
C GLY A 287 31.38 41.41 -3.05
N LEU A 288 30.11 41.14 -2.77
CA LEU A 288 29.40 41.64 -1.59
C LEU A 288 29.34 40.51 -0.56
N THR A 289 29.56 40.85 0.70
CA THR A 289 29.35 39.97 1.86
C THR A 289 28.01 40.29 2.51
N ILE A 290 27.44 39.36 3.29
CA ILE A 290 26.25 39.67 4.08
C ILE A 290 26.67 40.45 5.32
N GLY A 291 26.10 41.65 5.50
CA GLY A 291 26.33 42.49 6.66
C GLY A 291 25.54 42.05 7.89
N ALA A 292 25.82 42.70 9.03
CA ALA A 292 25.11 42.43 10.29
C ALA A 292 23.60 42.74 10.21
N ASP A 293 23.17 43.54 9.24
CA ASP A 293 21.77 43.84 8.92
C ASP A 293 21.15 42.82 7.94
N ASN A 294 21.84 41.71 7.66
CA ASN A 294 21.49 40.68 6.68
C ASN A 294 21.35 41.21 5.23
N ARG A 295 22.04 42.31 4.87
CA ARG A 295 22.04 42.82 3.50
C ARG A 295 23.39 42.64 2.81
N PRO A 296 23.43 42.46 1.48
CA PRO A 296 24.68 42.48 0.73
C PRO A 296 25.38 43.84 0.85
N GLN A 297 26.59 43.85 1.38
CA GLN A 297 27.43 45.04 1.50
C GLN A 297 28.87 44.74 1.06
N ALA A 298 29.60 45.76 0.62
CA ALA A 298 31.02 45.60 0.36
C ALA A 298 31.74 45.31 1.68
N SER A 299 32.70 44.37 1.66
CA SER A 299 33.57 44.13 2.80
C SER A 299 34.57 45.28 2.89
N ASP A 300 34.18 46.35 3.58
CA ASP A 300 35.02 47.50 3.91
C ASP A 300 35.25 47.52 5.43
N PRO A 301 36.48 47.77 5.92
CA PRO A 301 36.73 47.91 7.35
C PRO A 301 36.00 49.13 7.91
N GLU A 302 35.42 49.00 9.10
CA GLU A 302 34.84 50.14 9.82
C GLU A 302 35.94 51.14 10.17
N ILE A 303 35.70 52.42 9.89
CA ILE A 303 36.67 53.48 10.18
C ILE A 303 36.38 54.01 11.58
N ASP A 304 37.32 53.76 12.49
CA ASP A 304 37.29 54.32 13.84
C ASP A 304 37.53 55.84 13.79
N PRO A 305 36.65 56.68 14.39
CA PRO A 305 36.90 58.11 14.49
C PRO A 305 38.19 58.45 15.25
N ASP A 306 38.58 57.62 16.24
CA ASP A 306 39.79 57.81 17.06
C ASP A 306 41.06 57.30 16.37
N PHE A 307 40.91 56.38 15.40
CA PHE A 307 41.98 55.91 14.50
C PHE A 307 41.55 56.03 13.03
N PRO A 308 41.57 57.24 12.44
CA PRO A 308 40.92 57.54 11.16
C PRO A 308 41.70 57.06 9.93
N LEU A 309 42.17 55.80 9.92
CA LEU A 309 42.89 55.19 8.81
C LEU A 309 41.94 54.29 7.99
N ASP A 310 41.68 54.67 6.74
CA ASP A 310 40.93 53.90 5.74
C ASP A 310 41.92 53.16 4.83
N THR A 311 41.91 51.82 4.90
CA THR A 311 42.75 50.95 4.06
C THR A 311 41.93 49.99 3.22
N LYS A 312 42.28 49.84 1.94
CA LYS A 312 41.69 48.84 1.05
C LYS A 312 42.76 48.06 0.30
N PHE A 313 42.64 46.74 0.24
CA PHE A 313 43.66 45.86 -0.33
C PHE A 313 43.15 45.05 -1.51
N ARG A 314 44.00 44.85 -2.51
CA ARG A 314 43.79 43.93 -3.63
C ARG A 314 45.03 43.04 -3.81
N PRO A 315 44.88 41.80 -4.30
CA PRO A 315 46.03 40.95 -4.60
C PRO A 315 46.91 41.59 -5.69
N THR A 316 48.23 41.46 -5.58
CA THR A 316 49.14 41.95 -6.61
C THR A 316 49.00 41.11 -7.89
N PRO A 317 48.82 41.70 -9.08
CA PRO A 317 48.64 40.94 -10.33
C PRO A 317 49.73 39.88 -10.57
N GLY A 318 49.33 38.67 -10.97
CA GLY A 318 50.24 37.54 -11.26
C GLY A 318 50.64 36.69 -10.05
N THR A 319 50.31 37.11 -8.82
CA THR A 319 50.71 36.40 -7.60
C THR A 319 49.78 35.26 -7.21
N LEU A 320 48.50 35.29 -7.57
CA LEU A 320 47.52 34.26 -7.19
C LEU A 320 47.50 33.07 -8.17
N PRO A 321 47.81 31.84 -7.73
CA PRO A 321 47.55 30.63 -8.50
C PRO A 321 46.10 30.17 -8.38
N ALA A 322 45.66 29.41 -9.37
CA ALA A 322 44.39 28.70 -9.38
C ALA A 322 44.43 27.43 -8.49
N LEU A 323 43.49 27.30 -7.56
CA LEU A 323 43.20 26.05 -6.85
C LEU A 323 42.33 25.15 -7.75
N ARG A 324 42.77 23.92 -8.01
CA ARG A 324 42.10 23.00 -8.94
C ARG A 324 42.08 21.58 -8.39
N TYR A 325 40.97 20.88 -8.64
CA TYR A 325 40.86 19.45 -8.35
C TYR A 325 41.89 18.66 -9.16
N GLY A 326 42.45 17.62 -8.54
CA GLY A 326 43.48 16.76 -9.13
C GLY A 326 44.89 17.36 -9.13
N ARG A 327 45.08 18.64 -8.84
CA ARG A 327 46.42 19.25 -8.75
C ARG A 327 47.04 19.06 -7.36
N THR A 328 48.37 18.88 -7.34
CA THR A 328 49.15 18.70 -6.11
C THR A 328 49.87 19.99 -5.70
N TYR A 329 49.74 20.37 -4.43
CA TYR A 329 50.24 21.62 -3.87
C TYR A 329 51.15 21.37 -2.65
N ARG A 330 52.01 22.33 -2.36
CA ARG A 330 52.74 22.46 -1.08
C ARG A 330 52.62 23.88 -0.56
N LEU A 331 52.63 24.06 0.76
CA LEU A 331 52.62 25.37 1.39
C LEU A 331 53.89 25.59 2.20
N ARG A 332 54.37 26.83 2.23
CA ARG A 332 55.43 27.27 3.15
C ARG A 332 55.02 28.58 3.81
N ALA A 333 55.50 28.80 5.02
CA ALA A 333 55.26 30.02 5.77
C ALA A 333 56.59 30.69 6.14
N ARG A 334 56.79 31.93 5.67
CA ARG A 334 57.94 32.79 5.99
C ARG A 334 57.61 33.62 7.24
N LEU A 335 58.53 33.69 8.19
CA LEU A 335 58.31 34.46 9.43
C LEU A 335 58.31 35.95 9.16
N VAL A 336 57.46 36.68 9.89
CA VAL A 336 57.39 38.14 9.90
C VAL A 336 57.76 38.63 11.27
N ASP A 337 58.78 39.48 11.36
CA ASP A 337 59.21 40.06 12.64
C ASP A 337 58.34 41.26 13.07
N LEU A 338 58.59 41.79 14.27
CA LEU A 338 57.84 42.95 14.81
C LEU A 338 57.94 44.23 13.97
N ALA A 339 58.95 44.36 13.10
CA ALA A 339 59.10 45.50 12.19
C ALA A 339 58.49 45.22 10.79
N GLY A 340 57.87 44.05 10.61
CA GLY A 340 57.24 43.63 9.36
C GLY A 340 58.22 43.07 8.32
N ASN A 341 59.47 42.74 8.70
CA ASN A 341 60.42 42.16 7.78
C ASN A 341 60.23 40.64 7.66
N SER A 342 60.45 40.11 6.46
CA SER A 342 60.38 38.68 6.18
C SER A 342 61.47 38.26 5.18
N LEU A 343 61.56 36.97 4.86
CA LEU A 343 62.27 36.52 3.66
C LEU A 343 61.50 37.00 2.42
N GLY A 344 62.16 37.18 1.27
CA GLY A 344 61.45 37.48 0.01
C GLY A 344 60.73 36.24 -0.56
N PRO A 345 59.72 36.40 -1.43
CA PRO A 345 59.00 35.27 -2.03
C PRO A 345 59.87 34.40 -2.96
N THR A 346 60.98 34.94 -3.47
CA THR A 346 61.96 34.19 -4.27
C THR A 346 63.11 33.60 -3.45
N ALA A 347 63.11 33.80 -2.12
CA ALA A 347 64.15 33.24 -1.26
C ALA A 347 64.10 31.71 -1.31
N GLN A 348 65.28 31.09 -1.41
CA GLN A 348 65.42 29.65 -1.26
C GLN A 348 65.22 29.27 0.20
N THR A 349 64.34 28.30 0.42
CA THR A 349 64.01 27.75 1.74
C THR A 349 64.23 26.25 1.71
N ALA A 350 64.60 25.64 2.83
CA ALA A 350 64.78 24.20 2.88
C ALA A 350 63.45 23.48 2.65
N ASP A 351 63.40 22.53 1.70
CA ASP A 351 62.17 21.84 1.30
C ASP A 351 61.50 21.06 2.44
N VAL A 352 62.28 20.58 3.42
CA VAL A 352 61.78 19.90 4.63
C VAL A 352 60.92 20.81 5.52
N ARG A 353 61.00 22.13 5.34
CA ARG A 353 60.24 23.12 6.12
C ARG A 353 58.85 23.39 5.53
N ALA A 354 58.59 22.97 4.29
CA ALA A 354 57.29 23.09 3.66
C ALA A 354 56.42 21.86 3.94
N THR A 355 55.10 22.01 3.84
CA THR A 355 54.15 20.90 4.05
C THR A 355 54.46 19.71 3.15
N ALA A 356 53.98 18.52 3.51
CA ALA A 356 53.91 17.41 2.56
C ALA A 356 53.08 17.81 1.30
N PRO A 357 53.32 17.20 0.12
CA PRO A 357 52.47 17.37 -1.04
C PRO A 357 51.02 16.95 -0.74
N VAL A 358 50.07 17.81 -1.09
CA VAL A 358 48.63 17.57 -0.95
C VAL A 358 47.93 17.76 -2.29
N THR A 359 47.30 16.70 -2.81
CA THR A 359 46.44 16.81 -4.00
C THR A 359 45.10 17.37 -3.58
N TYR A 360 44.58 18.43 -4.19
CA TYR A 360 43.24 18.94 -3.85
C TYR A 360 42.15 18.11 -4.54
N GLY A 361 41.11 17.69 -3.82
CA GLY A 361 40.03 16.84 -4.36
C GLY A 361 38.63 17.30 -3.95
N ARG A 362 37.61 16.79 -4.65
CA ARG A 362 36.20 17.10 -4.43
C ARG A 362 35.62 16.18 -3.35
N TRP A 363 34.96 16.75 -2.34
CA TRP A 363 34.28 15.99 -1.28
C TRP A 363 32.78 15.87 -1.54
N GLU A 364 32.23 16.86 -2.23
CA GLU A 364 30.80 16.99 -2.51
C GLU A 364 30.40 15.97 -3.57
N PRO A 365 29.32 15.19 -3.35
CA PRO A 365 28.77 14.35 -4.39
C PRO A 365 28.23 15.18 -5.58
N VAL A 366 27.96 14.52 -6.69
CA VAL A 366 27.18 15.08 -7.81
C VAL A 366 25.70 14.87 -7.48
N PRO A 367 24.89 15.94 -7.32
CA PRO A 367 23.46 15.80 -7.01
C PRO A 367 22.71 14.97 -8.07
N PRO A 368 21.57 14.35 -7.75
CA PRO A 368 20.77 13.65 -8.74
C PRO A 368 20.29 14.61 -9.86
N PRO A 369 20.01 14.09 -11.06
CA PRO A 369 19.39 14.87 -12.13
C PRO A 369 18.09 15.55 -11.68
N VAL A 370 17.84 16.75 -12.20
CA VAL A 370 16.65 17.54 -11.88
C VAL A 370 15.48 17.07 -12.74
N LEU A 371 14.37 16.72 -12.10
CA LEU A 371 13.09 16.42 -12.76
C LEU A 371 12.34 17.72 -13.04
N VAL A 372 12.06 17.99 -14.30
CA VAL A 372 11.33 19.22 -14.69
C VAL A 372 9.98 18.85 -15.30
N PRO A 373 8.86 19.34 -14.73
CA PRO A 373 7.53 19.08 -15.25
C PRO A 373 7.32 19.70 -16.64
N LYS A 374 6.79 18.90 -17.57
CA LYS A 374 6.34 19.37 -18.89
C LYS A 374 4.83 19.60 -18.94
N TRP A 375 4.08 18.82 -18.15
CA TRP A 375 2.62 18.79 -18.12
C TRP A 375 2.10 19.08 -16.71
N PRO A 376 0.88 19.63 -16.57
CA PRO A 376 0.23 19.76 -15.27
C PRO A 376 -0.01 18.39 -14.64
N PHE A 377 0.26 18.29 -13.34
CA PHE A 377 -0.01 17.08 -12.56
C PHE A 377 -1.52 16.85 -12.44
N LEU A 378 -1.94 15.64 -12.79
CA LEU A 378 -3.30 15.12 -12.58
C LEU A 378 -3.36 14.22 -11.33
N GLU A 379 -4.47 13.52 -11.09
CA GLU A 379 -4.69 12.74 -9.87
C GLU A 379 -3.59 11.68 -9.67
N GLY A 380 -2.92 11.72 -8.52
CA GLY A 380 -1.82 10.84 -8.18
C GLY A 380 -0.47 11.19 -8.84
N GLU A 381 -0.41 12.15 -9.77
CA GLU A 381 0.86 12.63 -10.35
C GLU A 381 1.56 13.63 -9.43
N SER A 382 2.89 13.66 -9.51
CA SER A 382 3.73 14.66 -8.84
C SER A 382 5.05 14.80 -9.61
N GLU A 383 5.97 15.62 -9.11
CA GLU A 383 7.32 15.74 -9.67
C GLU A 383 8.02 14.37 -9.77
N PRO A 384 8.10 13.56 -8.69
CA PRO A 384 8.67 12.21 -8.74
C PRO A 384 7.67 11.10 -9.11
N ARG A 385 6.43 11.41 -9.55
CA ARG A 385 5.44 10.37 -9.93
C ARG A 385 4.81 10.64 -11.29
N MET A 386 5.08 9.75 -12.24
CA MET A 386 4.52 9.76 -13.58
C MET A 386 3.43 8.71 -13.72
N VAL A 387 2.28 9.07 -14.31
CA VAL A 387 1.10 8.20 -14.35
C VAL A 387 0.48 8.15 -15.75
N ILE A 388 0.25 6.95 -16.25
CA ILE A 388 -0.68 6.68 -17.36
C ILE A 388 -1.88 5.91 -16.85
N ARG A 389 -3.04 6.13 -17.48
CA ARG A 389 -4.32 5.60 -17.00
C ARG A 389 -5.01 4.83 -18.11
N SER A 390 -5.62 3.71 -17.77
CA SER A 390 -6.41 2.91 -18.69
C SER A 390 -7.46 2.08 -17.96
N THR A 391 -8.17 1.22 -18.69
CA THR A 391 -9.13 0.28 -18.09
C THR A 391 -9.23 -1.01 -18.92
N VAL A 392 -10.15 -1.87 -18.53
CA VAL A 392 -10.76 -2.93 -19.34
C VAL A 392 -12.24 -2.57 -19.58
N ASP A 393 -12.79 -2.95 -20.72
CA ASP A 393 -14.22 -2.78 -20.99
C ASP A 393 -15.07 -3.79 -20.21
N ASP A 394 -16.39 -3.77 -20.44
CA ASP A 394 -17.33 -4.63 -19.72
C ASP A 394 -17.26 -6.10 -20.14
N ASP A 395 -16.75 -6.39 -21.34
CA ASP A 395 -16.45 -7.74 -21.82
C ASP A 395 -15.10 -8.25 -21.25
N GLY A 396 -14.32 -7.34 -20.67
CA GLY A 396 -13.01 -7.63 -20.07
C GLY A 396 -11.84 -7.41 -21.01
N GLU A 397 -12.07 -6.82 -22.19
CA GLU A 397 -11.04 -6.54 -23.17
C GLU A 397 -10.22 -5.30 -22.78
N PRO A 398 -8.88 -5.36 -22.90
CA PRO A 398 -7.99 -4.24 -22.65
C PRO A 398 -8.33 -2.99 -23.47
N MET A 399 -8.63 -1.87 -22.80
CA MET A 399 -8.81 -0.56 -23.45
C MET A 399 -7.51 0.25 -23.35
N THR A 400 -7.01 0.79 -24.47
CA THR A 400 -5.77 1.60 -24.46
C THR A 400 -5.94 2.91 -23.69
N PRO A 401 -4.88 3.50 -23.11
CA PRO A 401 -4.93 4.80 -22.46
C PRO A 401 -5.52 5.92 -23.32
N ASP A 402 -5.28 5.90 -24.63
CA ASP A 402 -5.83 6.89 -25.57
C ASP A 402 -7.35 6.76 -25.72
N ALA A 403 -7.85 5.53 -25.90
CA ALA A 403 -9.28 5.26 -25.98
C ALA A 403 -9.98 5.62 -24.65
N TRP A 404 -9.38 5.24 -23.52
CA TRP A 404 -9.89 5.56 -22.19
C TRP A 404 -9.95 7.07 -21.94
N ALA A 405 -8.85 7.79 -22.22
CA ALA A 405 -8.81 9.23 -22.04
C ALA A 405 -9.84 9.96 -22.92
N ARG A 406 -10.01 9.54 -24.19
CA ARG A 406 -11.04 10.11 -25.08
C ARG A 406 -12.45 9.91 -24.56
N ASP A 407 -12.75 8.77 -23.94
CA ASP A 407 -14.06 8.52 -23.37
C ASP A 407 -14.32 9.26 -22.05
N ARG A 408 -13.31 9.36 -21.17
CA ARG A 408 -13.48 9.94 -19.82
C ARG A 408 -13.38 11.46 -19.78
N ASN A 409 -12.52 12.11 -20.58
CA ASN A 409 -12.28 13.55 -20.50
C ASN A 409 -13.55 14.41 -20.61
N GLY A 410 -14.55 14.00 -21.41
CA GLY A 410 -15.83 14.71 -21.52
C GLY A 410 -16.81 14.49 -20.36
N LYS A 411 -16.50 13.57 -19.45
CA LYS A 411 -17.37 13.13 -18.33
C LYS A 411 -16.81 13.49 -16.96
N VAL A 412 -15.59 14.03 -16.90
CA VAL A 412 -14.87 14.35 -15.67
C VAL A 412 -14.72 15.86 -15.56
N PRO A 413 -15.17 16.51 -14.47
CA PRO A 413 -14.97 17.94 -14.28
C PRO A 413 -13.48 18.27 -14.14
N ASP A 414 -13.10 19.52 -14.40
CA ASP A 414 -11.72 20.04 -14.32
C ASP A 414 -10.70 19.46 -15.32
N HIS A 415 -11.08 18.43 -16.09
CA HIS A 415 -10.28 17.80 -17.15
C HIS A 415 -10.54 18.44 -18.52
N GLU A 416 -10.49 19.76 -18.56
CA GLU A 416 -10.73 20.55 -19.77
C GLU A 416 -9.44 20.85 -20.54
N ARG A 417 -9.58 21.17 -21.83
CA ARG A 417 -8.43 21.54 -22.69
C ARG A 417 -7.79 22.87 -22.27
N GLU A 418 -8.57 23.76 -21.66
CA GLU A 418 -8.11 25.06 -21.18
C GLU A 418 -8.71 25.29 -19.80
N SER A 419 -7.91 25.03 -18.75
CA SER A 419 -8.35 25.21 -17.38
C SER A 419 -8.68 26.69 -17.07
N PRO A 420 -9.77 26.99 -16.35
CA PRO A 420 -10.15 28.37 -16.06
C PRO A 420 -9.18 29.09 -15.11
N VAL A 421 -8.38 28.37 -14.32
CA VAL A 421 -7.47 28.98 -13.32
C VAL A 421 -6.10 29.32 -13.88
N ASP A 422 -5.59 28.53 -14.83
CA ASP A 422 -4.22 28.69 -15.34
C ASP A 422 -4.10 28.53 -16.85
N GLY A 423 -5.19 28.25 -17.56
CA GLY A 423 -5.26 28.11 -19.02
C GLY A 423 -4.47 26.90 -19.56
N LEU A 424 -4.21 25.88 -18.75
CA LEU A 424 -3.45 24.69 -19.13
C LEU A 424 -4.35 23.53 -19.55
N ASP A 425 -3.84 22.63 -20.40
CA ASP A 425 -4.54 21.40 -20.80
C ASP A 425 -4.47 20.37 -19.67
N ARG A 426 -5.62 20.10 -19.06
CA ARG A 426 -5.77 19.19 -17.92
C ARG A 426 -6.48 17.90 -18.27
N ARG A 427 -6.71 17.62 -19.55
CA ARG A 427 -7.23 16.34 -20.00
C ARG A 427 -6.28 15.21 -19.60
N TYR A 428 -6.85 14.07 -19.24
CA TYR A 428 -6.12 12.80 -19.19
C TYR A 428 -5.42 12.52 -20.53
N ARG A 429 -4.22 11.95 -20.42
CA ARG A 429 -3.30 11.68 -21.53
C ARG A 429 -2.99 10.18 -21.60
N SER A 430 -2.65 9.71 -22.81
CA SER A 430 -2.19 8.33 -23.04
C SER A 430 -0.71 8.11 -22.71
N PHE A 431 -0.04 9.17 -22.27
CA PHE A 431 1.37 9.22 -21.92
C PHE A 431 1.59 10.22 -20.79
N ASP A 432 2.73 10.12 -20.12
CA ASP A 432 3.25 11.19 -19.25
C ASP A 432 4.71 11.47 -19.57
N GLU A 433 5.13 12.72 -19.43
CA GLU A 433 6.46 13.21 -19.81
C GLU A 433 7.09 14.09 -18.73
N ARG A 434 8.40 13.89 -18.50
CA ARG A 434 9.24 14.72 -17.63
C ARG A 434 10.56 15.00 -18.34
N HIS A 435 11.15 16.16 -18.11
CA HIS A 435 12.54 16.38 -18.52
C HIS A 435 13.49 15.95 -17.41
N LEU A 436 14.59 15.31 -17.78
CA LEU A 436 15.72 14.96 -16.92
C LEU A 436 16.87 15.88 -17.27
N SER A 437 17.27 16.74 -16.33
CA SER A 437 18.31 17.73 -16.57
C SER A 437 19.54 17.47 -15.72
N PRO A 438 20.75 17.76 -16.23
CA PRO A 438 21.94 17.68 -15.41
C PRO A 438 21.79 18.59 -14.18
N PRO A 439 22.32 18.18 -13.00
CA PRO A 439 22.27 18.98 -11.80
C PRO A 439 23.01 20.30 -12.00
N LYS A 440 22.56 21.34 -11.29
CA LYS A 440 23.21 22.65 -11.29
C LYS A 440 24.51 22.60 -10.48
N SER A 441 25.52 23.34 -10.90
CA SER A 441 26.76 23.56 -10.13
C SER A 441 27.13 25.04 -10.05
N SER A 442 27.97 25.39 -9.08
CA SER A 442 28.45 26.75 -8.90
C SER A 442 29.54 27.10 -9.92
N LEU A 443 29.74 28.39 -10.18
CA LEU A 443 30.86 28.88 -10.97
C LEU A 443 32.19 28.50 -10.30
N GLN A 444 32.26 28.60 -8.98
CA GLN A 444 33.46 28.23 -8.22
C GLN A 444 33.83 26.76 -8.41
N THR A 445 32.87 25.84 -8.35
CA THR A 445 33.10 24.40 -8.60
C THR A 445 33.57 24.17 -10.03
N ALA A 446 32.96 24.84 -11.02
CA ALA A 446 33.39 24.76 -12.42
C ALA A 446 34.82 25.29 -12.63
N GLU A 447 35.18 26.39 -11.96
CA GLU A 447 36.54 26.93 -11.96
C GLU A 447 37.52 25.96 -11.30
N GLN A 448 37.18 25.32 -10.17
CA GLN A 448 38.02 24.32 -9.51
C GLN A 448 38.24 23.08 -10.38
N HIS A 449 37.28 22.70 -11.22
CA HIS A 449 37.48 21.68 -12.27
C HIS A 449 38.34 22.15 -13.45
N GLY A 450 38.75 23.42 -13.49
CA GLY A 450 39.59 23.98 -14.55
C GLY A 450 38.84 24.25 -15.85
N ALA A 451 37.51 24.22 -15.83
CA ALA A 451 36.67 24.30 -17.03
C ALA A 451 36.82 25.65 -17.77
N TYR A 452 37.39 26.66 -17.10
CA TYR A 452 37.64 27.99 -17.64
C TYR A 452 39.13 28.37 -17.73
N ASP A 453 40.07 27.47 -17.44
CA ASP A 453 41.51 27.79 -17.43
C ASP A 453 41.99 28.36 -18.78
N ASN A 454 41.42 27.87 -19.89
CA ASN A 454 41.79 28.28 -21.24
C ASN A 454 41.35 29.70 -21.63
N VAL A 455 40.49 30.36 -20.84
CA VAL A 455 39.98 31.71 -21.14
C VAL A 455 40.79 32.82 -20.46
N PHE A 456 41.62 32.47 -19.49
CA PHE A 456 42.46 33.40 -18.72
C PHE A 456 43.92 33.37 -19.20
N GLY A 457 44.67 34.45 -18.94
CA GLY A 457 46.09 34.58 -19.28
C GLY A 457 46.44 35.74 -20.23
N PRO A 458 47.75 36.08 -20.35
CA PRO A 458 48.24 37.10 -21.27
C PRO A 458 48.03 36.67 -22.73
N GLY A 459 47.57 37.58 -23.59
CA GLY A 459 47.36 37.32 -25.02
C GLY A 459 46.01 36.69 -25.42
N LYS A 460 45.11 36.39 -24.46
CA LYS A 460 43.75 35.93 -24.77
C LYS A 460 42.89 37.09 -25.30
N PRO A 461 42.22 36.96 -26.46
CA PRO A 461 41.36 38.01 -27.00
C PRO A 461 40.20 38.37 -26.06
N ASP A 462 39.84 39.65 -25.98
CA ASP A 462 38.74 40.12 -25.12
C ASP A 462 37.38 39.49 -25.46
N ILE A 463 37.18 39.05 -26.71
CA ILE A 463 35.96 38.34 -27.10
C ILE A 463 35.82 36.98 -26.40
N VAL A 464 36.93 36.29 -26.14
CA VAL A 464 36.92 35.01 -25.41
C VAL A 464 36.51 35.24 -23.95
N ARG A 465 37.04 36.30 -23.32
CA ARG A 465 36.69 36.71 -21.96
C ARG A 465 35.23 37.15 -21.84
N ARG A 466 34.72 37.89 -22.84
CA ARG A 466 33.31 38.29 -22.89
C ARG A 466 32.37 37.08 -23.00
N ARG A 467 32.68 36.12 -23.88
CA ARG A 467 31.90 34.87 -24.00
C ARG A 467 31.95 34.04 -22.72
N PHE A 468 33.11 33.97 -22.07
CA PHE A 468 33.25 33.35 -20.75
C PHE A 468 32.30 34.01 -19.75
N PHE A 469 32.36 35.34 -19.60
CA PHE A 469 31.51 36.06 -18.66
C PHE A 469 30.02 35.85 -18.96
N ALA A 470 29.64 35.88 -20.23
CA ALA A 470 28.26 35.61 -20.65
C ALA A 470 27.80 34.18 -20.27
N ALA A 471 28.67 33.17 -20.42
CA ALA A 471 28.39 31.80 -19.98
C ALA A 471 28.34 31.68 -18.45
N ALA A 472 29.30 32.26 -17.74
CA ALA A 472 29.39 32.22 -16.28
C ALA A 472 28.17 32.86 -15.59
N ARG A 473 27.57 33.89 -16.18
CA ARG A 473 26.31 34.50 -15.71
C ARG A 473 25.13 33.54 -15.60
N ARG A 474 25.19 32.37 -16.25
CA ARG A 474 24.18 31.30 -16.10
C ARG A 474 24.20 30.68 -14.71
N GLU A 475 25.26 30.82 -13.92
CA GLU A 475 25.29 30.36 -12.52
C GLU A 475 24.09 30.88 -11.71
N ALA A 476 23.76 32.16 -11.86
CA ALA A 476 22.65 32.76 -11.12
C ALA A 476 21.27 32.25 -11.60
N ALA A 477 21.20 31.59 -12.76
CA ALA A 477 19.94 31.24 -13.39
C ALA A 477 19.25 30.01 -12.78
N SER A 478 17.95 29.87 -13.02
CA SER A 478 17.11 28.75 -12.57
C SER A 478 15.99 28.44 -13.57
N TYR A 479 15.23 27.37 -13.33
CA TYR A 479 14.03 27.05 -14.12
C TYR A 479 12.85 28.02 -13.90
N LEU A 480 13.02 29.06 -13.07
CA LEU A 480 12.06 30.16 -12.93
C LEU A 480 12.36 31.32 -13.90
N ASP A 481 13.54 31.37 -14.51
CA ASP A 481 13.90 32.45 -15.44
C ASP A 481 13.13 32.29 -16.76
N THR A 482 12.50 33.37 -17.21
CA THR A 482 11.77 33.42 -18.48
C THR A 482 12.67 33.65 -19.68
N VAL A 483 13.86 34.24 -19.49
CA VAL A 483 14.81 34.54 -20.55
C VAL A 483 16.10 33.77 -20.30
N VAL A 484 16.38 32.79 -21.16
CA VAL A 484 17.51 31.88 -21.02
C VAL A 484 18.64 32.24 -21.98
N ARG A 485 19.88 32.31 -21.49
CA ARG A 485 21.07 32.41 -22.36
C ARG A 485 21.38 31.06 -22.97
N LEU A 486 21.60 31.03 -24.29
CA LEU A 486 21.94 29.80 -24.99
C LEU A 486 23.35 29.34 -24.64
N ALA A 487 23.53 28.05 -24.39
CA ALA A 487 24.84 27.50 -23.99
C ALA A 487 25.84 27.54 -25.15
N GLU A 488 25.35 27.33 -26.38
CA GLU A 488 26.15 27.33 -27.61
C GLU A 488 26.63 28.73 -27.99
N ASN A 489 25.81 29.75 -27.69
CA ASN A 489 26.16 31.15 -27.91
C ASN A 489 25.58 32.01 -26.77
N PRO A 490 26.35 32.27 -25.69
CA PRO A 490 25.84 32.92 -24.49
C PRO A 490 25.52 34.41 -24.68
N ASP A 491 25.91 35.00 -25.81
CA ASP A 491 25.53 36.36 -26.20
C ASP A 491 24.06 36.42 -26.69
N LEU A 492 23.47 35.27 -27.04
CA LEU A 492 22.07 35.15 -27.45
C LEU A 492 21.20 34.69 -26.28
N THR A 493 19.98 35.24 -26.24
CA THR A 493 18.95 34.87 -25.28
C THR A 493 17.70 34.37 -25.98
N HIS A 494 16.99 33.48 -25.32
CA HIS A 494 15.71 32.92 -25.77
C HIS A 494 14.64 33.20 -24.72
N ASP A 495 13.54 33.84 -25.12
CA ASP A 495 12.44 34.23 -24.23
C ASP A 495 11.37 33.14 -24.18
N LEU A 496 11.49 32.26 -23.18
CA LEU A 496 10.55 31.15 -22.95
C LEU A 496 9.12 31.65 -22.75
N LYS A 497 8.90 32.81 -22.13
CA LYS A 497 7.55 33.35 -21.87
C LYS A 497 6.92 33.82 -23.18
N ALA A 498 7.67 34.56 -24.00
CA ALA A 498 7.20 35.03 -25.30
C ALA A 498 6.87 33.87 -26.27
N PHE A 499 7.62 32.77 -26.20
CA PHE A 499 7.34 31.56 -27.00
C PHE A 499 6.34 30.59 -26.36
N GLY A 500 5.76 30.92 -25.19
CA GLY A 500 4.79 30.05 -24.49
C GLY A 500 5.39 28.73 -23.96
N GLN A 501 6.70 28.70 -23.75
CA GLN A 501 7.48 27.52 -23.35
C GLN A 501 7.66 27.38 -21.84
N ILE A 502 7.30 28.42 -21.06
CA ILE A 502 7.27 28.41 -19.60
C ILE A 502 5.91 28.90 -19.11
N ARG A 503 5.29 28.19 -18.16
CA ARG A 503 3.98 28.56 -17.59
C ARG A 503 3.92 28.21 -16.10
N VAL A 504 3.17 28.99 -15.32
CA VAL A 504 2.84 28.65 -13.93
C VAL A 504 1.58 27.80 -13.92
N ALA A 505 1.59 26.71 -13.16
CA ALA A 505 0.48 25.80 -12.95
C ALA A 505 0.10 25.75 -11.47
N LYS A 506 -1.18 25.53 -11.19
CA LYS A 506 -1.66 25.30 -9.82
C LYS A 506 -1.83 23.81 -9.52
N HIS A 507 -1.58 23.41 -8.28
CA HIS A 507 -1.91 22.06 -7.83
C HIS A 507 -3.43 21.91 -7.65
N ASN A 508 -4.09 22.90 -7.05
CA ASN A 508 -5.54 22.95 -6.89
C ASN A 508 -6.19 23.72 -8.05
N VAL A 509 -7.02 23.04 -8.84
CA VAL A 509 -7.77 23.62 -9.98
C VAL A 509 -8.91 24.55 -9.55
N HIS A 510 -9.27 24.56 -8.27
CA HIS A 510 -10.30 25.45 -7.73
C HIS A 510 -9.73 26.65 -6.99
N ASP A 511 -8.40 26.79 -6.92
CA ASP A 511 -7.79 27.96 -6.32
C ASP A 511 -7.89 29.16 -7.28
N THR A 512 -8.76 30.10 -6.92
CA THR A 512 -9.07 31.30 -7.70
C THR A 512 -8.08 32.45 -7.51
N GLU A 513 -7.05 32.32 -6.67
CA GLU A 513 -6.06 33.39 -6.53
C GLU A 513 -5.34 33.66 -7.87
N PRO A 514 -4.94 34.92 -8.18
CA PRO A 514 -4.18 35.19 -9.40
C PRO A 514 -2.83 34.46 -9.39
N LEU A 515 -2.42 33.93 -10.56
CA LEU A 515 -1.11 33.29 -10.71
C LEU A 515 0.05 34.23 -10.37
N THR A 516 1.13 33.68 -9.83
CA THR A 516 2.40 34.43 -9.76
C THR A 516 2.87 34.82 -11.16
N GLU A 517 3.16 36.11 -11.35
CA GLU A 517 3.68 36.59 -12.62
C GLU A 517 5.19 36.30 -12.73
N LEU A 518 5.58 35.59 -13.80
CA LEU A 518 7.00 35.37 -14.12
C LEU A 518 7.56 36.55 -14.94
N PRO A 519 8.84 36.94 -14.74
CA PRO A 519 9.81 36.33 -13.83
C PRO A 519 9.62 36.80 -12.38
N VAL A 520 9.90 35.92 -11.43
CA VAL A 520 9.96 36.27 -9.99
C VAL A 520 11.32 36.89 -9.63
N GLY A 521 11.34 37.73 -8.59
CA GLY A 521 12.58 38.25 -8.03
C GLY A 521 13.47 37.12 -7.48
N ARG A 522 14.79 37.32 -7.47
CA ARG A 522 15.70 36.30 -6.93
C ARG A 522 15.51 36.18 -5.41
N GLY A 523 15.30 34.95 -4.95
CA GLY A 523 14.98 34.67 -3.55
C GLY A 523 13.47 34.67 -3.27
N ASP A 524 12.66 35.20 -4.18
CA ASP A 524 11.21 35.07 -4.13
C ASP A 524 10.80 33.70 -4.67
N GLY A 525 9.87 33.05 -3.98
CA GLY A 525 9.25 31.79 -4.42
C GLY A 525 7.97 32.03 -5.22
N LEU A 526 7.44 30.95 -5.78
CA LEU A 526 6.04 30.94 -6.22
C LEU A 526 5.10 30.93 -4.99
N LYS A 527 3.83 31.27 -5.20
CA LYS A 527 2.83 31.13 -4.14
C LYS A 527 2.65 29.65 -3.75
N PRO A 528 2.22 29.36 -2.51
CA PRO A 528 1.93 28.00 -2.08
C PRO A 528 0.99 27.29 -3.06
N GLY A 529 1.35 26.07 -3.47
CA GLY A 529 0.55 25.28 -4.43
C GLY A 529 0.82 25.58 -5.91
N GLU A 530 1.69 26.53 -6.24
CA GLU A 530 2.12 26.80 -7.62
C GLU A 530 3.45 26.12 -7.98
N TYR A 531 3.62 25.78 -9.25
CA TYR A 531 4.85 25.23 -9.82
C TYR A 531 5.02 25.64 -11.29
N VAL A 532 6.23 25.52 -11.84
CA VAL A 532 6.52 25.88 -13.24
C VAL A 532 6.52 24.66 -14.15
N LEU A 533 5.89 24.81 -15.31
CA LEU A 533 5.95 23.88 -16.43
C LEU A 533 6.89 24.41 -17.52
N HIS A 534 7.70 23.51 -18.08
CA HIS A 534 8.50 23.76 -19.28
C HIS A 534 7.97 22.94 -20.46
N THR A 535 7.13 23.57 -21.29
CA THR A 535 6.30 22.89 -22.29
C THR A 535 7.02 22.58 -23.60
N ALA A 536 8.23 23.10 -23.81
CA ALA A 536 9.04 22.78 -24.98
C ALA A 536 9.35 21.27 -25.06
N ASP A 537 9.48 20.72 -26.27
CA ASP A 537 9.92 19.33 -26.45
C ASP A 537 11.38 19.12 -26.07
N GLN A 538 12.17 20.16 -26.29
CA GLN A 538 13.58 20.21 -25.96
C GLN A 538 13.82 21.30 -24.93
N LEU A 539 14.05 20.90 -23.68
CA LEU A 539 14.34 21.82 -22.59
C LEU A 539 15.69 22.52 -22.81
N LEU A 540 15.69 23.84 -22.64
CA LEU A 540 16.90 24.65 -22.59
C LEU A 540 17.42 24.65 -21.15
N LEU A 541 18.72 24.48 -20.98
CA LEU A 541 19.37 24.46 -19.67
C LEU A 541 19.72 25.90 -19.24
N PRO A 542 19.04 26.51 -18.25
CA PRO A 542 19.26 27.91 -17.90
C PRO A 542 20.59 28.15 -17.18
N TYR A 543 21.07 27.15 -16.43
CA TYR A 543 22.21 27.26 -15.52
C TYR A 543 23.46 26.49 -15.98
N LEU A 544 24.56 26.60 -15.21
CA LEU A 544 25.76 25.80 -15.41
C LEU A 544 25.54 24.36 -14.89
N PRO A 545 25.65 23.32 -15.75
CA PRO A 545 25.58 21.93 -15.29
C PRO A 545 26.84 21.56 -14.49
N ASP A 546 26.70 20.58 -13.60
CA ASP A 546 27.86 19.97 -12.93
C ASP A 546 28.84 19.40 -13.94
N VAL A 547 30.12 19.69 -13.73
CA VAL A 547 31.20 19.31 -14.66
C VAL A 547 31.34 17.81 -14.75
N LEU A 548 31.03 17.04 -13.71
CA LEU A 548 31.22 15.59 -13.69
C LEU A 548 29.97 14.80 -14.12
N ALA A 549 28.80 15.44 -14.21
CA ALA A 549 27.57 14.80 -14.66
C ALA A 549 27.56 14.60 -16.19
N ARG A 550 27.97 13.41 -16.66
CA ARG A 550 28.03 13.05 -18.09
C ARG A 550 26.68 12.58 -18.63
N GLY A 551 25.83 12.02 -17.77
CA GLY A 551 24.55 11.47 -18.15
C GLY A 551 23.66 11.18 -16.95
N VAL A 552 22.56 10.48 -17.20
CA VAL A 552 21.66 9.91 -16.20
C VAL A 552 21.86 8.40 -16.12
N SER A 553 21.82 7.87 -14.90
CA SER A 553 21.68 6.44 -14.61
C SER A 553 20.26 6.21 -14.08
N LEU A 554 19.59 5.21 -14.64
CA LEU A 554 18.23 4.82 -14.30
C LEU A 554 18.23 3.35 -13.89
N ARG A 555 18.04 3.10 -12.59
CA ARG A 555 18.00 1.74 -12.03
C ARG A 555 16.59 1.30 -11.72
N GLY A 556 16.23 0.09 -12.17
CA GLY A 556 14.87 -0.45 -12.00
C GLY A 556 13.89 -0.03 -13.09
N LEU A 557 14.36 0.30 -14.29
CA LEU A 557 13.48 0.55 -15.44
C LEU A 557 12.75 -0.74 -15.86
N PRO A 558 11.42 -0.70 -16.05
CA PRO A 558 10.67 -1.84 -16.55
C PRO A 558 11.15 -2.31 -17.92
N GLY A 559 11.34 -3.61 -18.08
CA GLY A 559 11.77 -4.24 -19.34
C GLY A 559 13.23 -3.99 -19.72
N ALA A 560 14.04 -3.37 -18.86
CA ALA A 560 15.44 -3.05 -19.10
C ALA A 560 16.39 -3.87 -18.20
N GLU A 561 17.70 -3.72 -18.42
CA GLU A 561 18.71 -4.22 -17.49
C GLU A 561 18.61 -3.49 -16.12
N PRO A 562 19.18 -4.05 -15.02
CA PRO A 562 19.06 -3.47 -13.69
C PRO A 562 19.52 -2.00 -13.58
N ASN A 563 20.48 -1.59 -14.42
CA ASN A 563 20.98 -0.23 -14.53
C ASN A 563 21.17 0.14 -16.01
N GLU A 564 20.52 1.21 -16.46
CA GLU A 564 20.66 1.76 -17.81
C GLU A 564 21.19 3.19 -17.73
N THR A 565 22.11 3.56 -18.62
CA THR A 565 22.69 4.90 -18.63
C THR A 565 22.48 5.62 -19.97
N TYR A 566 22.25 6.93 -19.90
CA TYR A 566 22.00 7.78 -21.06
C TYR A 566 22.76 9.10 -20.95
N ASP A 567 23.47 9.48 -22.00
CA ASP A 567 24.31 10.69 -21.99
C ASP A 567 23.50 11.97 -22.06
N PHE A 568 23.99 13.02 -21.39
CA PHE A 568 23.60 14.40 -21.67
C PHE A 568 24.46 14.91 -22.84
N PRO A 569 23.94 14.99 -24.08
CA PRO A 569 24.77 15.28 -25.23
C PRO A 569 25.30 16.72 -25.21
N GLY A 570 26.51 16.91 -25.74
CA GLY A 570 27.18 18.20 -25.86
C GLY A 570 28.32 18.38 -24.84
N PRO A 571 29.41 19.09 -25.20
CA PRO A 571 30.50 19.36 -24.28
C PRO A 571 30.03 20.28 -23.16
N TRP A 572 30.67 20.24 -21.99
CA TRP A 572 30.40 21.25 -20.96
C TRP A 572 30.74 22.67 -21.46
N PRO A 573 29.92 23.71 -21.20
CA PRO A 573 28.68 23.77 -20.41
C PRO A 573 27.40 23.67 -21.26
N GLN A 574 27.47 23.00 -22.41
CA GLN A 574 26.42 22.81 -23.41
C GLN A 574 25.70 21.45 -23.27
N ALA A 575 25.84 20.79 -22.13
CA ALA A 575 25.13 19.55 -21.82
C ALA A 575 23.61 19.77 -21.95
N LYS A 576 22.93 18.83 -22.60
CA LYS A 576 21.53 18.95 -23.00
C LYS A 576 20.63 18.01 -22.18
N PRO A 577 19.53 18.52 -21.59
CA PRO A 577 18.54 17.68 -20.92
C PRO A 577 17.92 16.63 -21.85
N LEU A 578 17.36 15.59 -21.24
CA LEU A 578 16.66 14.49 -21.90
C LEU A 578 15.16 14.57 -21.56
N ARG A 579 14.30 13.97 -22.38
CA ARG A 579 12.87 13.82 -22.11
C ARG A 579 12.57 12.36 -21.82
N LEU A 580 12.05 12.07 -20.63
CA LEU A 580 11.51 10.77 -20.27
C LEU A 580 10.01 10.74 -20.59
N LYS A 581 9.56 9.71 -21.28
CA LYS A 581 8.16 9.50 -21.68
C LYS A 581 7.71 8.10 -21.27
N ILE A 582 6.60 7.99 -20.54
CA ILE A 582 5.97 6.69 -20.27
C ILE A 582 4.75 6.48 -21.17
N VAL A 583 4.58 5.26 -21.66
CA VAL A 583 3.44 4.81 -22.49
C VAL A 583 3.05 3.38 -22.14
N GLU A 584 1.88 2.93 -22.57
CA GLU A 584 1.48 1.51 -22.44
C GLU A 584 2.37 0.61 -23.31
N GLY A 585 2.79 -0.53 -22.74
CA GLY A 585 3.46 -1.62 -23.45
C GLY A 585 4.26 -2.52 -22.50
N ASP A 586 4.78 -3.62 -23.02
CA ASP A 586 5.58 -4.62 -22.28
C ASP A 586 7.02 -4.76 -22.82
N GLY A 587 7.39 -3.97 -23.84
CA GLY A 587 8.71 -3.99 -24.46
C GLY A 587 9.80 -3.24 -23.66
N PRO A 588 11.08 -3.43 -24.04
CA PRO A 588 12.20 -2.70 -23.42
C PRO A 588 12.13 -1.20 -23.71
N PRO A 589 12.74 -0.35 -22.87
CA PRO A 589 12.78 1.09 -23.11
C PRO A 589 13.47 1.41 -24.45
N ARG A 590 12.98 2.44 -25.13
CA ARG A 590 13.44 2.86 -26.46
C ARG A 590 14.08 4.24 -26.41
N TRP A 591 15.37 4.30 -26.72
CA TRP A 591 16.11 5.54 -26.87
C TRP A 591 15.93 6.16 -28.26
N GLY A 592 15.51 7.43 -28.31
CA GLY A 592 15.30 8.19 -29.55
C GLY A 592 16.56 8.76 -30.18
N GLY A 593 17.74 8.48 -29.63
CA GLY A 593 19.03 8.98 -30.10
C GLY A 593 19.38 10.39 -29.60
N PRO A 594 20.62 10.86 -29.84
CA PRO A 594 21.16 12.09 -29.26
C PRO A 594 20.51 13.39 -29.79
N PHE A 595 19.77 13.32 -30.91
CA PHE A 595 19.08 14.47 -31.49
C PHE A 595 17.67 14.66 -30.90
N ASN A 596 16.87 13.59 -30.82
CA ASN A 596 15.52 13.65 -30.27
C ASN A 596 15.54 13.70 -28.74
N ARG A 597 16.57 13.10 -28.11
CA ARG A 597 16.79 13.10 -26.66
C ARG A 597 15.61 12.58 -25.84
N GLU A 598 14.82 11.68 -26.43
CA GLU A 598 13.64 11.10 -25.79
C GLU A 598 13.91 9.64 -25.41
N LEU A 599 13.66 9.29 -24.14
CA LEU A 599 13.60 7.92 -23.66
C LEU A 599 12.14 7.53 -23.46
N THR A 600 11.64 6.61 -24.29
CA THR A 600 10.31 6.03 -24.13
C THR A 600 10.38 4.78 -23.25
N VAL A 601 9.64 4.74 -22.14
CA VAL A 601 9.52 3.58 -21.24
C VAL A 601 8.12 3.00 -21.36
N PHE A 602 8.02 1.68 -21.49
CA PHE A 602 6.76 0.98 -21.65
C PHE A 602 6.32 0.38 -20.32
N LEU A 603 5.06 0.60 -19.94
CA LEU A 603 4.48 0.07 -18.71
C LEU A 603 3.29 -0.83 -19.03
N PRO A 604 3.30 -2.11 -18.60
CA PRO A 604 2.13 -2.95 -18.72
C PRO A 604 1.02 -2.45 -17.78
N LYS A 605 -0.23 -2.80 -18.08
CA LYS A 605 -1.37 -2.43 -17.23
C LYS A 605 -1.14 -2.89 -15.79
N ALA A 606 -1.52 -2.05 -14.83
CA ALA A 606 -1.35 -2.31 -13.40
C ALA A 606 0.12 -2.46 -12.94
N GLU A 607 1.09 -1.97 -13.72
CA GLU A 607 2.50 -1.89 -13.30
C GLU A 607 2.73 -0.74 -12.33
N PHE A 608 3.65 -0.97 -11.39
CA PHE A 608 4.14 0.03 -10.46
C PHE A 608 5.64 -0.15 -10.30
N ALA A 609 6.43 0.74 -10.90
CA ALA A 609 7.87 0.65 -10.90
C ALA A 609 8.50 1.83 -10.15
N THR A 610 9.47 1.56 -9.28
CA THR A 610 10.28 2.59 -8.62
C THR A 610 11.65 2.59 -9.26
N VAL A 611 12.01 3.70 -9.88
CA VAL A 611 13.24 3.90 -10.62
C VAL A 611 14.15 4.83 -9.83
N ARG A 612 15.39 4.42 -9.55
CA ARG A 612 16.39 5.31 -8.94
C ARG A 612 17.12 6.07 -10.03
N VAL A 613 17.16 7.39 -9.89
CA VAL A 613 17.71 8.34 -10.86
C VAL A 613 18.95 9.01 -10.27
N SER A 614 20.13 8.72 -10.81
CA SER A 614 21.42 9.31 -10.41
C SER A 614 22.20 9.79 -11.63
N CYS A 615 23.39 10.36 -11.43
CA CYS A 615 24.25 10.80 -12.52
C CYS A 615 25.24 9.72 -12.95
N ARG A 616 25.43 9.57 -14.27
CA ARG A 616 26.58 8.86 -14.85
C ARG A 616 27.79 9.79 -14.87
N LEU A 617 28.95 9.26 -14.51
CA LEU A 617 30.26 9.92 -14.51
C LEU A 617 31.16 9.33 -15.61
N ASP A 618 32.28 10.00 -15.88
CA ASP A 618 33.39 9.37 -16.60
C ASP A 618 34.26 8.58 -15.59
N PRO A 619 34.64 7.32 -15.86
CA PRO A 619 35.52 6.56 -14.97
C PRO A 619 36.83 7.29 -14.61
N ALA A 620 37.38 8.12 -15.50
CA ALA A 620 38.60 8.88 -15.24
C ALA A 620 38.39 9.99 -14.19
N ASP A 621 37.16 10.47 -14.02
CA ASP A 621 36.82 11.54 -13.07
C ASP A 621 36.69 11.01 -11.64
N LEU A 622 36.62 9.70 -11.41
CA LEU A 622 36.48 9.10 -10.07
C LEU A 622 37.63 9.49 -9.14
N GLU A 623 38.86 9.59 -9.66
CA GLU A 623 40.05 9.99 -8.89
C GLU A 623 40.02 11.45 -8.41
N LEU A 624 39.09 12.27 -8.92
CA LEU A 624 38.86 13.62 -8.41
C LEU A 624 38.12 13.61 -7.07
N PHE A 625 37.35 12.56 -6.76
CA PHE A 625 36.60 12.47 -5.51
C PHE A 625 37.46 11.94 -4.37
N ARG A 626 37.40 12.63 -3.23
CA ARG A 626 38.11 12.21 -2.03
C ARG A 626 37.55 10.94 -1.41
N ASN A 627 36.22 10.79 -1.41
CA ASN A 627 35.57 9.56 -0.93
C ASN A 627 36.03 8.33 -1.73
N TRP A 628 36.16 8.46 -3.06
CA TRP A 628 36.71 7.40 -3.91
C TRP A 628 38.16 7.09 -3.54
N ARG A 629 39.01 8.11 -3.38
CA ARG A 629 40.41 7.94 -2.98
C ARG A 629 40.59 7.33 -1.59
N LEU A 630 39.69 7.60 -0.64
CA LEU A 630 39.70 6.95 0.68
C LEU A 630 39.50 5.43 0.53
N LEU A 631 38.54 5.03 -0.30
CA LEU A 631 38.32 3.62 -0.63
C LEU A 631 39.54 3.03 -1.35
N THR A 632 39.99 3.66 -2.44
CA THR A 632 41.06 3.11 -3.28
C THR A 632 42.45 3.17 -2.65
N SER A 633 42.66 3.94 -1.58
CA SER A 633 43.89 3.95 -0.78
C SER A 633 43.83 3.02 0.44
N SER A 634 42.65 2.49 0.78
CA SER A 634 42.47 1.64 1.96
C SER A 634 43.17 0.28 1.84
N LYS A 635 43.40 -0.38 2.98
CA LYS A 635 43.87 -1.77 3.01
C LYS A 635 42.87 -2.73 2.36
N MET A 636 41.56 -2.47 2.51
CA MET A 636 40.51 -3.28 1.87
C MET A 636 40.67 -3.30 0.34
N TRP A 637 41.14 -2.21 -0.25
CA TRP A 637 41.37 -2.13 -1.69
C TRP A 637 42.74 -2.69 -2.11
N ASN A 638 43.81 -2.38 -1.36
CA ASN A 638 45.19 -2.60 -1.82
C ASN A 638 45.93 -3.78 -1.17
N ASP A 639 45.44 -4.36 -0.08
CA ASP A 639 46.18 -5.40 0.65
C ASP A 639 46.44 -6.63 -0.25
N PRO A 640 47.69 -7.08 -0.44
CA PRO A 640 48.00 -8.17 -1.37
C PRO A 640 47.40 -9.54 -0.98
N VAL A 641 46.99 -9.71 0.28
CA VAL A 641 46.52 -10.99 0.83
C VAL A 641 45.00 -10.96 1.08
N THR A 642 44.49 -9.84 1.57
CA THR A 642 43.10 -9.66 2.05
C THR A 642 42.33 -8.59 1.28
N GLY A 643 42.99 -7.88 0.35
CA GLY A 643 42.37 -6.85 -0.46
C GLY A 643 41.51 -7.41 -1.58
N LEU A 644 40.75 -6.52 -2.22
CA LEU A 644 39.85 -6.89 -3.31
C LEU A 644 40.62 -7.43 -4.54
N PRO A 645 40.16 -8.53 -5.17
CA PRO A 645 40.70 -8.98 -6.46
C PRO A 645 40.53 -7.92 -7.55
N GLN A 646 41.43 -7.88 -8.55
CA GLN A 646 41.38 -6.87 -9.63
C GLN A 646 40.02 -6.83 -10.34
N GLN A 647 39.44 -7.98 -10.64
CA GLN A 647 38.10 -8.07 -11.25
C GLN A 647 37.04 -7.32 -10.43
N LYS A 648 37.07 -7.44 -9.09
CA LYS A 648 36.12 -6.73 -8.22
C LYS A 648 36.38 -5.23 -8.17
N LYS A 649 37.64 -4.80 -8.30
CA LYS A 649 37.99 -3.37 -8.43
C LYS A 649 37.42 -2.80 -9.72
N ASP A 650 37.57 -3.51 -10.84
CA ASP A 650 37.07 -3.09 -12.14
C ASP A 650 35.54 -3.01 -12.13
N GLU A 651 34.86 -4.02 -11.57
CA GLU A 651 33.40 -4.04 -11.37
C GLU A 651 32.92 -2.84 -10.53
N LEU A 652 33.55 -2.57 -9.38
CA LEU A 652 33.17 -1.44 -8.51
C LEU A 652 33.47 -0.08 -9.13
N THR A 653 34.53 0.01 -9.94
CA THR A 653 34.88 1.23 -10.67
C THR A 653 33.84 1.52 -11.74
N ALA A 654 33.46 0.51 -12.54
CA ALA A 654 32.41 0.63 -13.53
C ALA A 654 31.06 1.00 -12.88
N ALA A 655 30.62 0.28 -11.85
CA ALA A 655 29.38 0.58 -11.13
C ALA A 655 29.37 1.99 -10.51
N SER A 656 30.51 2.45 -9.98
CA SER A 656 30.62 3.81 -9.43
C SER A 656 30.53 4.88 -10.52
N ALA A 657 31.12 4.65 -11.69
CA ALA A 657 30.99 5.54 -12.84
C ALA A 657 29.58 5.52 -13.45
N ASP A 658 28.93 4.35 -13.46
CA ASP A 658 27.55 4.15 -13.95
C ASP A 658 26.47 4.61 -12.95
N GLY A 659 26.86 5.40 -11.94
CA GLY A 659 25.92 6.09 -11.05
C GLY A 659 25.37 5.24 -9.90
N GLU A 660 25.95 4.07 -9.64
CA GLU A 660 25.42 3.15 -8.61
C GLU A 660 25.92 3.45 -7.20
N ASN A 661 27.04 4.18 -7.11
CA ASN A 661 27.66 4.58 -5.86
C ASN A 661 27.09 5.91 -5.35
N TRP A 662 26.19 5.82 -4.39
CA TRP A 662 25.44 6.95 -3.83
C TRP A 662 26.27 7.96 -3.05
N MET A 663 27.46 7.57 -2.57
CA MET A 663 28.39 8.50 -1.92
C MET A 663 29.03 9.47 -2.92
N LEU A 664 29.00 9.13 -4.21
CA LEU A 664 29.49 9.96 -5.31
C LEU A 664 28.32 10.58 -6.09
N THR A 665 27.26 9.80 -6.29
CA THR A 665 26.08 10.14 -7.11
C THR A 665 24.80 9.69 -6.38
N PRO A 666 24.35 10.43 -5.34
CA PRO A 666 23.08 10.15 -4.69
C PRO A 666 21.94 10.11 -5.71
N TRP A 667 20.96 9.24 -5.46
CA TRP A 667 19.81 9.06 -6.34
C TRP A 667 18.57 9.77 -5.81
N ALA A 668 17.69 10.17 -6.72
CA ALA A 668 16.29 10.46 -6.44
C ALA A 668 15.43 9.26 -6.84
N GLU A 669 14.24 9.11 -6.24
CA GLU A 669 13.29 8.07 -6.64
C GLU A 669 12.22 8.65 -7.56
N LEU A 670 11.96 7.95 -8.66
CA LEU A 670 10.94 8.25 -9.65
C LEU A 670 9.98 7.07 -9.72
N THR A 671 8.71 7.28 -9.40
CA THR A 671 7.66 6.27 -9.48
C THR A 671 6.95 6.35 -10.82
N LEU A 672 6.90 5.23 -11.55
CA LEU A 672 6.16 5.07 -12.80
C LEU A 672 4.93 4.20 -12.54
N VAL A 673 3.75 4.69 -12.90
CA VAL A 673 2.48 4.00 -12.64
C VAL A 673 1.66 3.86 -13.90
N HIS A 674 1.20 2.63 -14.17
CA HIS A 674 0.11 2.38 -15.11
C HIS A 674 -1.15 2.03 -14.32
N ALA A 675 -1.92 3.06 -13.99
CA ALA A 675 -3.14 2.96 -13.22
C ALA A 675 -4.27 2.36 -14.06
N VAL A 676 -4.97 1.37 -13.51
CA VAL A 676 -6.14 0.74 -14.14
C VAL A 676 -7.40 1.05 -13.36
N GLU A 677 -8.42 1.57 -14.05
CA GLU A 677 -9.67 2.01 -13.42
C GLU A 677 -10.44 0.82 -12.85
N LYS A 678 -10.54 -0.26 -13.63
CA LYS A 678 -11.20 -1.51 -13.27
C LYS A 678 -10.16 -2.64 -13.10
N PRO A 679 -10.32 -3.56 -12.13
CA PRO A 679 -9.46 -4.75 -12.03
C PRO A 679 -9.39 -5.55 -13.32
N LEU A 680 -8.16 -5.94 -13.71
CA LEU A 680 -7.87 -6.61 -14.98
C LEU A 680 -8.46 -8.01 -15.12
N GLU A 681 -8.81 -8.68 -14.01
CA GLU A 681 -9.49 -9.98 -14.01
C GLU A 681 -10.57 -10.01 -12.92
N PRO A 682 -11.68 -10.74 -13.14
CA PRO A 682 -12.67 -10.97 -12.09
C PRO A 682 -12.10 -11.87 -10.99
N PRO A 683 -12.38 -11.60 -9.71
CA PRO A 683 -11.99 -12.50 -8.63
C PRO A 683 -12.80 -13.80 -8.70
N LYS A 684 -12.26 -14.90 -8.18
CA LYS A 684 -12.93 -16.21 -8.16
C LYS A 684 -12.81 -16.83 -6.76
N LEU A 685 -13.92 -17.33 -6.24
CA LEU A 685 -13.93 -18.14 -5.02
C LEU A 685 -13.67 -19.61 -5.36
N GLY A 686 -12.82 -20.26 -4.58
CA GLY A 686 -12.64 -21.71 -4.62
C GLY A 686 -13.78 -22.45 -3.89
N GLU A 687 -13.52 -23.71 -3.51
CA GLU A 687 -14.43 -24.48 -2.65
C GLU A 687 -14.58 -23.78 -1.29
N LEU A 688 -15.83 -23.58 -0.86
CA LEU A 688 -16.15 -22.95 0.41
C LEU A 688 -16.56 -24.00 1.44
N ARG A 689 -16.15 -23.78 2.69
CA ARG A 689 -16.52 -24.60 3.84
C ARG A 689 -17.05 -23.72 4.95
N PHE A 690 -18.03 -24.23 5.68
CA PHE A 690 -18.72 -23.48 6.72
C PHE A 690 -18.48 -24.15 8.06
N VAL A 691 -18.01 -23.39 9.03
CA VAL A 691 -17.85 -23.83 10.41
C VAL A 691 -18.98 -23.22 11.24
N ARG A 692 -19.75 -24.07 11.91
CA ARG A 692 -20.89 -23.68 12.74
C ARG A 692 -21.05 -24.67 13.90
N ALA A 693 -21.24 -24.18 15.12
CA ALA A 693 -21.55 -24.98 16.30
C ALA A 693 -23.06 -24.91 16.64
N ALA A 694 -23.49 -25.73 17.59
CA ALA A 694 -24.85 -25.70 18.10
C ALA A 694 -25.20 -24.31 18.66
N GLU A 695 -26.42 -23.84 18.38
CA GLU A 695 -26.96 -22.52 18.77
C GLU A 695 -26.28 -21.29 18.16
N ASP A 696 -25.27 -21.45 17.29
CA ASP A 696 -24.62 -20.31 16.62
C ASP A 696 -25.58 -19.57 15.67
N THR A 697 -25.65 -18.24 15.77
CA THR A 697 -26.41 -17.37 14.86
C THR A 697 -25.65 -16.93 13.60
N PHE A 698 -24.43 -17.43 13.42
CA PHE A 698 -23.50 -17.07 12.36
C PHE A 698 -22.81 -18.34 11.81
N ALA A 699 -22.10 -18.21 10.70
CA ALA A 699 -21.20 -19.26 10.19
C ALA A 699 -19.82 -18.67 9.85
N GLY A 700 -18.76 -19.40 10.19
CA GLY A 700 -17.40 -19.08 9.75
C GLY A 700 -17.14 -19.58 8.34
N LEU A 701 -16.83 -18.68 7.41
CA LEU A 701 -16.52 -18.99 6.01
C LEU A 701 -15.02 -19.29 5.86
N ARG A 702 -14.70 -20.49 5.37
CA ARG A 702 -13.35 -20.93 4.99
C ARG A 702 -13.27 -21.26 3.50
N GLY A 703 -12.11 -21.07 2.89
CA GLY A 703 -11.90 -21.30 1.46
C GLY A 703 -10.70 -20.52 0.92
N GLU A 704 -10.71 -20.27 -0.38
CA GLU A 704 -9.67 -19.50 -1.08
C GLU A 704 -10.34 -18.47 -2.00
N VAL A 705 -9.76 -17.28 -2.10
CA VAL A 705 -10.09 -16.29 -3.12
C VAL A 705 -8.89 -16.10 -4.03
N ARG A 706 -9.12 -16.13 -5.34
CA ARG A 706 -8.12 -15.79 -6.36
C ARG A 706 -8.48 -14.46 -6.99
N SER A 707 -7.52 -13.56 -7.13
CA SER A 707 -7.72 -12.26 -7.76
C SER A 707 -6.40 -11.73 -8.32
N HIS A 708 -6.47 -11.02 -9.45
CA HIS A 708 -5.28 -10.46 -10.11
C HIS A 708 -4.58 -9.43 -9.22
N SER A 709 -3.53 -9.88 -8.54
CA SER A 709 -2.93 -9.19 -7.39
C SER A 709 -2.23 -7.89 -7.75
N ARG A 710 -2.00 -7.62 -9.04
CA ARG A 710 -1.39 -6.36 -9.50
C ARG A 710 -2.42 -5.24 -9.65
N SER A 711 -3.68 -5.56 -9.96
CA SER A 711 -4.74 -4.57 -10.23
C SER A 711 -5.78 -4.45 -9.11
N THR A 712 -5.96 -5.50 -8.31
CA THR A 712 -6.91 -5.52 -7.20
C THR A 712 -6.28 -5.03 -5.90
N GLY A 713 -6.96 -4.15 -5.18
CA GLY A 713 -6.59 -3.72 -3.82
C GLY A 713 -7.39 -4.42 -2.73
N GLN A 714 -8.66 -4.72 -3.04
CA GLN A 714 -9.60 -5.33 -2.10
C GLN A 714 -10.57 -6.25 -2.85
N VAL A 715 -11.00 -7.34 -2.22
CA VAL A 715 -12.13 -8.17 -2.67
C VAL A 715 -13.18 -8.19 -1.58
N ASP A 716 -14.38 -7.75 -1.93
CA ASP A 716 -15.58 -7.82 -1.12
C ASP A 716 -16.32 -9.13 -1.42
N ILE A 717 -16.85 -9.79 -0.39
CA ILE A 717 -17.65 -11.01 -0.54
C ILE A 717 -19.07 -10.71 -0.09
N ASP A 718 -20.00 -10.74 -1.03
CA ASP A 718 -21.43 -10.59 -0.76
C ASP A 718 -22.12 -11.96 -0.80
N ALA A 719 -23.18 -12.12 -0.03
CA ALA A 719 -23.99 -13.32 0.05
C ALA A 719 -25.44 -13.02 -0.31
N THR A 720 -26.06 -13.89 -1.10
CA THR A 720 -27.48 -13.84 -1.44
C THR A 720 -28.12 -15.21 -1.28
N TRP A 721 -29.35 -15.27 -0.78
CA TRP A 721 -30.10 -16.53 -0.63
C TRP A 721 -31.59 -16.27 -0.74
N SER A 722 -32.36 -17.34 -0.91
CA SER A 722 -33.82 -17.31 -0.72
C SER A 722 -34.19 -18.15 0.49
N GLU A 723 -35.19 -17.71 1.26
CA GLU A 723 -35.72 -18.47 2.38
C GLU A 723 -37.24 -18.38 2.46
N TRP A 724 -37.86 -19.40 3.06
CA TRP A 724 -39.27 -19.35 3.45
C TRP A 724 -39.49 -18.48 4.68
N THR A 725 -40.50 -17.60 4.60
CA THR A 725 -41.09 -16.91 5.74
C THR A 725 -42.55 -17.32 5.87
N ASP A 726 -42.89 -17.95 6.99
CA ASP A 726 -44.23 -18.42 7.27
C ASP A 726 -44.87 -17.62 8.42
N ASP A 727 -45.29 -16.38 8.15
CA ASP A 727 -46.02 -15.59 9.14
C ASP A 727 -47.49 -16.03 9.20
N VAL A 728 -47.91 -16.56 10.35
CA VAL A 728 -49.29 -17.03 10.59
C VAL A 728 -50.35 -15.94 10.44
N ARG A 729 -49.96 -14.66 10.49
CA ARG A 729 -50.87 -13.52 10.26
C ARG A 729 -51.18 -13.32 8.78
N GLU A 730 -50.31 -13.82 7.88
CA GLU A 730 -50.49 -13.74 6.44
C GLU A 730 -51.29 -14.93 5.91
N ALA A 731 -51.91 -14.77 4.74
CA ALA A 731 -52.77 -15.80 4.15
C ALA A 731 -52.01 -17.04 3.64
N ALA A 732 -50.73 -16.88 3.29
CA ALA A 732 -49.86 -17.94 2.76
C ALA A 732 -48.38 -17.67 3.11
N PRO A 733 -47.53 -18.71 3.18
CA PRO A 733 -46.09 -18.56 3.29
C PRO A 733 -45.50 -17.94 2.02
N ALA A 734 -44.41 -17.19 2.16
CA ALA A 734 -43.75 -16.52 1.04
C ALA A 734 -42.24 -16.79 1.02
N ARG A 735 -41.67 -16.80 -0.17
CA ARG A 735 -40.22 -16.79 -0.38
C ARG A 735 -39.73 -15.34 -0.36
N ILE A 736 -38.73 -15.06 0.46
CA ILE A 736 -38.03 -13.77 0.47
C ILE A 736 -36.58 -13.96 0.04
N THR A 737 -35.94 -12.88 -0.37
CA THR A 737 -34.51 -12.85 -0.71
C THR A 737 -33.74 -12.16 0.41
N GLY A 738 -32.75 -12.86 0.95
CA GLY A 738 -31.80 -12.32 1.90
C GLY A 738 -30.52 -11.88 1.22
N HIS A 739 -29.90 -10.85 1.77
CA HIS A 739 -28.63 -10.27 1.30
C HIS A 739 -27.77 -9.91 2.50
N ALA A 740 -26.46 -10.17 2.41
CA ALA A 740 -25.49 -9.75 3.41
C ALA A 740 -24.13 -9.45 2.78
N HIS A 741 -23.45 -8.42 3.28
CA HIS A 741 -22.02 -8.23 3.03
C HIS A 741 -21.25 -9.03 4.08
N VAL A 742 -20.50 -10.04 3.65
CA VAL A 742 -19.86 -11.02 4.53
C VAL A 742 -18.52 -10.51 5.05
N GLY A 743 -17.78 -9.82 4.20
CA GLY A 743 -16.52 -9.20 4.58
C GLY A 743 -15.68 -8.79 3.38
N ALA A 744 -14.55 -8.15 3.70
CA ALA A 744 -13.59 -7.62 2.74
C ALA A 744 -12.20 -8.18 3.00
N ILE A 745 -11.42 -8.38 1.94
CA ILE A 745 -10.07 -8.93 2.00
C ILE A 745 -9.15 -8.00 1.22
N THR A 746 -8.11 -7.50 1.89
CA THR A 746 -7.06 -6.73 1.23
C THR A 746 -6.13 -7.65 0.43
N VAL A 747 -5.88 -7.31 -0.83
CA VAL A 747 -5.03 -8.08 -1.74
C VAL A 747 -3.64 -7.43 -1.81
N GLY A 748 -2.63 -8.10 -1.24
CA GLY A 748 -1.23 -7.69 -1.35
C GLY A 748 -0.68 -7.83 -2.78
N ARG A 749 0.31 -7.02 -3.13
CA ARG A 749 1.06 -7.17 -4.39
C ARG A 749 1.75 -8.54 -4.42
N GLY A 750 1.56 -9.30 -5.51
CA GLY A 750 2.14 -10.64 -5.68
C GLY A 750 1.39 -11.77 -4.98
N GLN A 751 0.26 -11.48 -4.33
CA GLN A 751 -0.59 -12.48 -3.67
C GLN A 751 -1.82 -12.80 -4.54
N GLU A 752 -1.66 -13.69 -5.53
CA GLU A 752 -2.75 -14.07 -6.45
C GLU A 752 -3.82 -14.96 -5.79
N SER A 753 -3.48 -15.61 -4.68
CA SER A 753 -4.34 -16.54 -3.94
C SER A 753 -4.29 -16.20 -2.45
N LEU A 754 -5.45 -15.95 -1.86
CA LEU A 754 -5.59 -15.61 -0.44
C LEU A 754 -6.53 -16.59 0.27
N PRO A 755 -6.16 -17.12 1.44
CA PRO A 755 -7.02 -18.00 2.22
C PRO A 755 -8.10 -17.20 2.96
N LEU A 756 -9.34 -17.68 2.91
CA LEU A 756 -10.43 -17.24 3.78
C LEU A 756 -10.32 -17.98 5.12
N ARG A 757 -10.01 -17.26 6.20
CA ARG A 757 -9.81 -17.83 7.54
C ARG A 757 -10.95 -17.43 8.47
N ASP A 758 -12.06 -18.16 8.39
CA ASP A 758 -13.25 -17.97 9.25
C ASP A 758 -13.85 -16.57 9.17
N ILE A 759 -14.10 -16.07 7.95
CA ILE A 759 -14.84 -14.81 7.79
C ILE A 759 -16.25 -15.02 8.33
N ARG A 760 -16.65 -14.22 9.32
CA ARG A 760 -17.93 -14.37 10.01
C ARG A 760 -19.08 -13.87 9.14
N HIS A 761 -19.93 -14.79 8.67
CA HIS A 761 -21.22 -14.46 8.06
C HIS A 761 -22.32 -14.51 9.14
N GLU A 762 -22.85 -13.34 9.51
CA GLU A 762 -23.92 -13.21 10.50
C GLU A 762 -25.31 -13.39 9.87
N PHE A 763 -26.09 -14.38 10.37
CA PHE A 763 -27.48 -14.59 9.95
C PHE A 763 -28.50 -14.08 10.98
N ARG A 764 -28.08 -13.92 12.25
CA ARG A 764 -28.94 -13.54 13.39
C ARG A 764 -30.02 -14.56 13.76
N ASP A 765 -29.92 -15.78 13.23
CA ASP A 765 -30.76 -16.92 13.58
C ASP A 765 -30.02 -18.25 13.35
N THR A 766 -30.65 -19.36 13.69
CA THR A 766 -30.07 -20.71 13.66
C THR A 766 -30.47 -21.52 12.41
N ARG A 767 -31.06 -20.90 11.40
CA ARG A 767 -31.68 -21.59 10.24
C ARG A 767 -30.65 -22.03 9.20
N HIS A 768 -30.99 -23.10 8.48
CA HIS A 768 -30.34 -23.55 7.26
C HIS A 768 -30.75 -22.68 6.07
N ARG A 769 -29.77 -22.40 5.20
CA ARG A 769 -29.94 -21.66 3.94
C ARG A 769 -29.00 -22.21 2.87
N ASN A 770 -29.45 -22.15 1.62
CA ASN A 770 -28.60 -22.33 0.45
C ASN A 770 -28.12 -20.95 -0.03
N VAL A 771 -26.85 -20.65 0.21
CA VAL A 771 -26.28 -19.29 0.05
C VAL A 771 -25.37 -19.22 -1.17
N THR A 772 -25.61 -18.23 -2.01
CA THR A 772 -24.74 -17.87 -3.14
C THR A 772 -23.76 -16.79 -2.70
N TYR A 773 -22.46 -17.01 -2.84
CA TYR A 773 -21.42 -16.02 -2.50
C TYR A 773 -20.83 -15.41 -3.76
N THR A 774 -20.79 -14.09 -3.85
CA THR A 774 -20.24 -13.35 -4.98
C THR A 774 -19.01 -12.55 -4.53
N PRO A 775 -17.82 -12.82 -5.07
CA PRO A 775 -16.66 -11.96 -4.87
C PRO A 775 -16.70 -10.74 -5.82
N THR A 776 -16.40 -9.56 -5.32
CA THR A 776 -16.30 -8.31 -6.10
C THR A 776 -14.94 -7.67 -5.84
N ALA A 777 -14.09 -7.56 -6.86
CA ALA A 777 -12.78 -6.94 -6.73
C ALA A 777 -12.88 -5.44 -6.92
N THR A 778 -12.12 -4.66 -6.16
CA THR A 778 -11.98 -3.21 -6.27
C THR A 778 -10.56 -2.85 -6.70
N THR A 779 -10.42 -1.91 -7.63
CA THR A 779 -9.10 -1.44 -8.10
C THR A 779 -8.27 -0.91 -6.94
N ARG A 780 -6.95 -1.14 -6.99
CA ARG A 780 -6.01 -0.49 -6.08
C ARG A 780 -5.57 0.91 -6.50
N PHE A 781 -5.96 1.35 -7.69
CA PHE A 781 -5.46 2.59 -8.26
C PHE A 781 -6.45 3.74 -8.04
N ARG A 782 -7.28 3.67 -7.00
CA ARG A 782 -8.39 4.59 -6.77
C ARG A 782 -7.91 6.04 -6.68
N GLU A 783 -6.76 6.28 -6.07
CA GLU A 783 -6.13 7.60 -5.91
C GLU A 783 -5.64 8.24 -7.23
N TYR A 784 -5.56 7.46 -8.32
CA TYR A 784 -5.12 7.94 -9.62
C TYR A 784 -6.28 8.39 -10.54
N PHE A 785 -7.52 8.33 -10.06
CA PHE A 785 -8.70 8.71 -10.81
C PHE A 785 -9.50 9.79 -10.09
N HIS A 786 -10.13 10.68 -10.86
CA HIS A 786 -10.97 11.73 -10.31
C HIS A 786 -12.11 11.14 -9.44
N PRO A 787 -12.49 11.78 -8.31
CA PRO A 787 -13.55 11.30 -7.41
C PRO A 787 -14.89 10.98 -8.09
N VAL A 788 -15.27 11.69 -9.16
CA VAL A 788 -16.50 11.41 -9.94
C VAL A 788 -16.49 10.02 -10.58
N LEU A 789 -15.32 9.51 -10.97
CA LEU A 789 -15.17 8.16 -11.49
C LEU A 789 -15.18 7.14 -10.35
N THR A 790 -14.43 7.42 -9.27
CA THR A 790 -14.32 6.48 -8.14
C THR A 790 -15.56 6.41 -7.26
N ALA A 791 -16.48 7.37 -7.40
CA ALA A 791 -17.81 7.33 -6.80
C ALA A 791 -18.77 6.37 -7.51
N GLN A 792 -18.42 5.88 -8.71
CA GLN A 792 -19.22 4.94 -9.50
C GLN A 792 -18.67 3.51 -9.34
N PRO A 793 -19.28 2.64 -8.52
CA PRO A 793 -18.75 1.30 -8.26
C PRO A 793 -18.55 0.47 -9.54
N ALA A 794 -19.42 0.65 -10.54
CA ALA A 794 -19.34 -0.07 -11.82
C ALA A 794 -18.05 0.22 -12.63
N LEU A 795 -17.37 1.35 -12.37
CA LEU A 795 -16.11 1.69 -13.03
C LEU A 795 -14.90 1.13 -12.30
N ILE A 796 -14.95 1.09 -10.96
CA ILE A 796 -13.81 0.71 -10.12
C ILE A 796 -13.85 -0.71 -9.56
N THR A 797 -14.97 -1.40 -9.75
CA THR A 797 -15.16 -2.79 -9.31
C THR A 797 -15.34 -3.74 -10.46
N ARG A 798 -14.99 -5.01 -10.23
CA ARG A 798 -15.24 -6.11 -11.15
C ARG A 798 -15.86 -7.28 -10.40
N LYS A 799 -17.13 -7.57 -10.71
CA LYS A 799 -17.89 -8.68 -10.15
C LYS A 799 -17.32 -10.01 -10.68
N GLY A 800 -17.06 -10.94 -9.78
CA GLY A 800 -16.71 -12.32 -10.12
C GLY A 800 -17.93 -13.21 -10.36
N PRO A 801 -17.71 -14.45 -10.79
CA PRO A 801 -18.80 -15.42 -10.92
C PRO A 801 -19.42 -15.72 -9.56
N ASP A 802 -20.74 -15.90 -9.55
CA ASP A 802 -21.49 -16.32 -8.37
C ASP A 802 -21.06 -17.74 -7.98
N SER A 803 -20.65 -17.94 -6.73
CA SER A 803 -20.25 -19.24 -6.18
C SER A 803 -21.46 -19.92 -5.53
N THR A 804 -21.97 -20.97 -6.19
CA THR A 804 -23.22 -21.66 -5.85
C THR A 804 -23.02 -23.11 -5.39
N GLY A 805 -21.77 -23.55 -5.18
CA GLY A 805 -21.44 -24.93 -4.81
C GLY A 805 -21.63 -25.93 -5.95
N GLU A 806 -21.38 -27.22 -5.70
CA GLU A 806 -21.43 -28.28 -6.71
C GLU A 806 -22.83 -28.50 -7.31
N THR A 807 -23.88 -28.21 -6.53
CA THR A 807 -25.27 -28.43 -6.94
C THR A 807 -25.82 -27.30 -7.83
N GLY A 808 -25.14 -26.15 -7.87
CA GLY A 808 -25.63 -24.95 -8.55
C GLY A 808 -26.82 -24.25 -7.85
N LEU A 809 -27.25 -24.76 -6.68
CA LEU A 809 -28.42 -24.26 -5.95
C LEU A 809 -28.05 -23.38 -4.74
N GLY A 810 -26.77 -23.07 -4.57
CA GLY A 810 -26.23 -22.36 -3.41
C GLY A 810 -25.51 -23.32 -2.46
N TRP A 811 -24.58 -22.77 -1.67
CA TRP A 811 -23.85 -23.52 -0.67
C TRP A 811 -24.74 -23.82 0.55
N PRO A 812 -24.83 -25.08 0.99
CA PRO A 812 -25.66 -25.43 2.13
C PRO A 812 -24.99 -25.00 3.44
N VAL A 813 -25.45 -23.89 4.02
CA VAL A 813 -25.04 -23.45 5.36
C VAL A 813 -25.92 -24.13 6.38
N LEU A 814 -25.36 -25.06 7.16
CA LEU A 814 -26.12 -25.93 8.08
C LEU A 814 -26.91 -25.14 9.13
N SER A 815 -28.09 -25.64 9.52
CA SER A 815 -28.80 -25.19 10.72
C SER A 815 -28.01 -25.55 11.98
N SER A 816 -28.06 -24.69 13.00
CA SER A 816 -27.38 -24.90 14.29
C SER A 816 -28.32 -25.27 15.44
N ARG A 817 -29.63 -25.43 15.18
CA ARG A 817 -30.63 -25.77 16.20
C ARG A 817 -31.58 -26.83 15.68
N ARG A 818 -32.09 -27.68 16.58
CA ARG A 818 -33.10 -28.68 16.22
C ARG A 818 -34.36 -28.01 15.67
N PRO A 819 -35.02 -28.60 14.66
CA PRO A 819 -36.35 -28.17 14.25
C PRO A 819 -37.35 -28.21 15.41
N GLU A 820 -38.35 -27.34 15.38
CA GLU A 820 -39.49 -27.39 16.29
C GLU A 820 -40.37 -28.63 15.99
N PRO A 821 -41.06 -29.20 16.98
CA PRO A 821 -41.93 -30.36 16.76
C PRO A 821 -43.05 -30.07 15.75
N PRO A 822 -43.52 -31.05 14.95
CA PRO A 822 -44.61 -30.81 14.03
C PRO A 822 -45.96 -30.73 14.79
N GLY A 823 -46.79 -29.74 14.47
CA GLY A 823 -48.16 -29.66 14.98
C GLY A 823 -49.11 -30.40 14.04
N ALA A 824 -49.31 -31.71 14.25
CA ALA A 824 -50.23 -32.49 13.42
C ALA A 824 -51.68 -32.18 13.81
N ARG A 825 -52.41 -31.49 12.92
CA ARG A 825 -53.76 -30.99 13.20
C ARG A 825 -54.84 -32.06 13.02
N HIS A 826 -54.78 -32.80 11.91
CA HIS A 826 -55.65 -33.93 11.62
C HIS A 826 -55.11 -34.76 10.45
N LEU A 827 -55.62 -35.99 10.32
CA LEU A 827 -55.26 -36.94 9.28
C LEU A 827 -56.46 -37.20 8.37
N VAL A 828 -56.21 -37.31 7.06
CA VAL A 828 -57.25 -37.65 6.06
C VAL A 828 -56.78 -38.84 5.23
N PRO A 829 -57.54 -39.94 5.14
CA PRO A 829 -57.19 -41.05 4.25
C PRO A 829 -57.11 -40.62 2.79
N THR A 830 -56.07 -41.06 2.09
CA THR A 830 -55.88 -40.80 0.65
C THR A 830 -56.13 -42.06 -0.16
N PHE A 831 -56.60 -41.87 -1.39
CA PHE A 831 -56.97 -42.94 -2.30
C PHE A 831 -56.36 -42.70 -3.68
N ARG A 832 -56.02 -43.79 -4.36
CA ARG A 832 -55.76 -43.78 -5.80
C ARG A 832 -56.91 -44.49 -6.50
N TRP A 833 -57.41 -43.88 -7.57
CA TRP A 833 -58.47 -44.46 -8.38
C TRP A 833 -57.90 -44.85 -9.74
N GLU A 834 -58.08 -46.09 -10.13
CA GLU A 834 -57.71 -46.63 -11.44
C GLU A 834 -59.00 -46.94 -12.21
N ARG A 835 -59.00 -46.70 -13.53
CA ARG A 835 -60.10 -47.04 -14.42
C ARG A 835 -59.55 -47.78 -15.63
N THR A 836 -60.08 -48.97 -15.91
CA THR A 836 -59.78 -49.76 -17.10
C THR A 836 -61.05 -50.06 -17.87
N VAL A 837 -60.94 -50.13 -19.20
CA VAL A 837 -62.07 -50.34 -20.11
C VAL A 837 -61.70 -51.47 -21.06
N ASP A 838 -62.55 -52.50 -21.11
CA ASP A 838 -62.49 -53.57 -22.08
C ASP A 838 -63.68 -53.42 -23.04
N HIS A 839 -63.41 -52.83 -24.21
CA HIS A 839 -64.42 -52.59 -25.25
C HIS A 839 -64.96 -53.88 -25.88
N ALA A 840 -64.22 -55.00 -25.82
CA ALA A 840 -64.68 -56.27 -26.37
C ALA A 840 -65.70 -56.95 -25.44
N ALA A 841 -65.48 -56.82 -24.12
CA ALA A 841 -66.38 -57.34 -23.09
C ALA A 841 -67.45 -56.31 -22.65
N HIS A 842 -67.46 -55.11 -23.25
CA HIS A 842 -68.29 -53.98 -22.82
C HIS A 842 -68.22 -53.73 -21.30
N ARG A 843 -67.00 -53.80 -20.74
CA ARG A 843 -66.74 -53.82 -19.30
C ARG A 843 -65.87 -52.63 -18.88
N VAL A 844 -66.35 -51.85 -17.92
CA VAL A 844 -65.56 -50.82 -17.23
C VAL A 844 -65.25 -51.33 -15.83
N THR A 845 -63.98 -51.32 -15.46
CA THR A 845 -63.52 -51.67 -14.11
C THR A 845 -62.91 -50.44 -13.46
N ARG A 846 -63.32 -50.15 -12.23
CA ARG A 846 -62.76 -49.10 -11.38
C ARG A 846 -62.16 -49.74 -10.15
N VAL A 847 -60.93 -49.36 -9.82
CA VAL A 847 -60.23 -49.86 -8.63
C VAL A 847 -59.88 -48.68 -7.74
N ARG A 848 -60.39 -48.68 -6.51
CA ARG A 848 -59.91 -47.84 -5.42
C ARG A 848 -58.78 -48.58 -4.73
N ARG A 849 -57.56 -48.08 -4.87
CA ARG A 849 -56.39 -48.52 -4.10
C ARG A 849 -56.23 -47.63 -2.87
N HIS A 850 -55.87 -48.23 -1.75
CA HIS A 850 -55.32 -47.50 -0.62
C HIS A 850 -54.05 -46.78 -1.06
N ALA A 851 -53.90 -45.51 -0.69
CA ALA A 851 -52.69 -44.74 -0.95
C ALA A 851 -51.94 -44.50 0.36
N GLY A 852 -52.62 -43.93 1.37
CA GLY A 852 -52.05 -43.68 2.70
C GLY A 852 -52.83 -42.64 3.48
N LEU A 853 -52.13 -41.67 4.07
CA LEU A 853 -52.69 -40.59 4.87
C LEU A 853 -52.13 -39.23 4.46
N ARG A 854 -53.00 -38.24 4.26
CA ARG A 854 -52.65 -36.84 4.23
C ARG A 854 -52.57 -36.31 5.65
N VAL A 855 -51.38 -35.87 6.06
CA VAL A 855 -51.13 -35.25 7.36
C VAL A 855 -51.25 -33.75 7.19
N TYR A 856 -52.25 -33.11 7.80
CA TYR A 856 -52.33 -31.65 7.86
C TYR A 856 -51.56 -31.11 9.08
N LEU A 857 -50.74 -30.08 8.86
CA LEU A 857 -49.76 -29.53 9.79
C LEU A 857 -50.04 -28.05 10.05
N ASP A 858 -49.98 -27.65 11.32
CA ASP A 858 -50.11 -26.26 11.74
C ASP A 858 -48.93 -25.40 11.25
N ARG A 859 -49.23 -24.13 10.98
CA ARG A 859 -48.24 -23.09 10.70
C ARG A 859 -47.71 -22.51 12.02
N PRO A 860 -46.46 -22.03 12.08
CA PRO A 860 -45.50 -21.90 10.99
C PRO A 860 -44.66 -23.16 10.71
N TRP A 861 -44.17 -23.29 9.48
CA TRP A 861 -43.18 -24.29 9.06
C TRP A 861 -41.76 -23.68 8.86
N PHE A 862 -40.76 -24.52 8.56
CA PHE A 862 -39.35 -24.13 8.33
C PHE A 862 -38.66 -23.50 9.55
N SER A 863 -38.88 -24.08 10.73
CA SER A 863 -38.30 -23.61 11.99
C SER A 863 -36.76 -23.65 12.01
N SER A 864 -36.18 -24.64 11.33
CA SER A 864 -34.74 -24.85 11.14
C SER A 864 -34.24 -24.36 9.79
N GLY A 865 -35.05 -23.64 9.01
CA GLY A 865 -34.72 -23.16 7.67
C GLY A 865 -35.29 -24.02 6.54
N ASP A 866 -34.90 -23.68 5.31
CA ASP A 866 -35.34 -24.36 4.09
C ASP A 866 -35.02 -25.87 4.12
N ASP A 867 -35.65 -26.64 3.25
CA ASP A 867 -35.48 -28.11 3.16
C ASP A 867 -35.92 -28.90 4.41
N GLU A 868 -36.62 -28.29 5.37
CA GLU A 868 -37.25 -28.97 6.52
C GLU A 868 -38.38 -29.90 6.07
N LEU A 869 -38.25 -31.20 6.38
CA LEU A 869 -39.15 -32.27 5.97
C LEU A 869 -40.00 -32.79 7.15
N LEU A 870 -41.15 -33.41 6.86
CA LEU A 870 -41.91 -34.19 7.83
C LEU A 870 -41.37 -35.63 7.84
N ALA A 871 -40.80 -36.06 8.96
CA ALA A 871 -40.34 -37.42 9.18
C ALA A 871 -41.39 -38.30 9.85
N VAL A 872 -41.65 -39.47 9.26
CA VAL A 872 -42.26 -40.62 9.93
C VAL A 872 -41.15 -41.39 10.63
N VAL A 873 -41.29 -41.58 11.94
CA VAL A 873 -40.30 -42.23 12.80
C VAL A 873 -40.59 -43.71 12.89
N LEU A 874 -39.59 -44.52 12.56
CA LEU A 874 -39.63 -45.97 12.55
C LEU A 874 -38.58 -46.52 13.52
N ASP A 875 -38.87 -47.72 14.01
CA ASP A 875 -37.92 -48.47 14.81
C ASP A 875 -36.73 -48.92 13.93
N PRO A 876 -35.48 -48.68 14.35
CA PRO A 876 -34.28 -49.06 13.58
C PRO A 876 -34.12 -50.58 13.41
N GLY A 877 -34.79 -51.38 14.24
CA GLY A 877 -34.91 -52.82 14.07
C GLY A 877 -33.69 -53.66 14.39
N ARG A 878 -32.72 -53.11 15.11
CA ARG A 878 -31.56 -53.83 15.64
C ARG A 878 -31.94 -54.59 16.91
N THR A 879 -31.53 -55.86 17.00
CA THR A 879 -31.78 -56.72 18.17
C THR A 879 -30.96 -56.35 19.41
N THR A 880 -29.98 -55.45 19.24
CA THR A 880 -29.00 -55.03 20.27
C THR A 880 -29.37 -53.75 21.00
N ASP A 881 -30.34 -52.97 20.49
CA ASP A 881 -30.75 -51.69 21.08
C ASP A 881 -31.92 -51.89 22.06
N PRO A 882 -32.01 -51.10 23.15
CA PRO A 882 -33.18 -51.13 24.03
C PRO A 882 -34.44 -50.82 23.22
N ARG A 883 -35.49 -51.62 23.42
CA ARG A 883 -36.78 -51.43 22.74
C ARG A 883 -37.25 -49.99 22.97
N LEU A 884 -37.39 -49.23 21.88
CA LEU A 884 -37.87 -47.87 21.94
C LEU A 884 -39.30 -47.86 22.52
N PRO A 885 -39.67 -46.85 23.33
CA PRO A 885 -41.04 -46.65 23.76
C PRO A 885 -41.97 -46.58 22.54
N ASP A 886 -43.15 -47.19 22.67
CA ASP A 886 -44.14 -47.23 21.59
C ASP A 886 -44.49 -45.81 21.12
N GLU A 887 -44.48 -44.80 22.00
CA GLU A 887 -44.74 -43.40 21.65
C GLU A 887 -43.71 -42.78 20.69
N MET A 888 -42.48 -43.33 20.63
CA MET A 888 -41.40 -42.80 19.78
C MET A 888 -41.39 -43.39 18.37
N VAL A 889 -42.19 -44.42 18.08
CA VAL A 889 -42.21 -45.10 16.79
C VAL A 889 -43.62 -45.23 16.25
N SER A 890 -43.72 -45.27 14.91
CA SER A 890 -44.99 -45.51 14.24
C SER A 890 -45.44 -46.96 14.44
N LEU A 891 -46.73 -47.17 14.65
CA LEU A 891 -47.32 -48.48 14.90
C LEU A 891 -48.51 -48.74 13.98
N CYS A 892 -48.72 -50.01 13.64
CA CYS A 892 -49.94 -50.48 12.98
C CYS A 892 -50.64 -51.56 13.81
N GLY A 893 -51.96 -51.64 13.71
CA GLY A 893 -52.79 -52.61 14.42
C GLY A 893 -54.04 -53.00 13.63
N ALA A 894 -54.48 -54.24 13.75
CA ALA A 894 -55.75 -54.67 13.16
C ALA A 894 -56.93 -54.01 13.89
N ASP A 895 -58.03 -53.76 13.20
CA ASP A 895 -59.22 -53.17 13.80
C ASP A 895 -59.92 -54.18 14.74
N PRO A 896 -60.01 -53.91 16.05
CA PRO A 896 -60.54 -54.85 17.04
C PRO A 896 -62.06 -55.11 16.90
N VAL A 897 -62.78 -54.28 16.14
CA VAL A 897 -64.22 -54.45 15.88
C VAL A 897 -64.49 -55.66 14.98
N TRP A 898 -63.50 -56.10 14.19
CA TRP A 898 -63.66 -57.17 13.21
C TRP A 898 -62.96 -58.45 13.66
N SER A 899 -63.45 -59.60 13.22
CA SER A 899 -62.75 -60.87 13.41
C SER A 899 -61.68 -61.06 12.31
N ASP A 900 -60.77 -60.10 12.19
CA ASP A 900 -59.64 -60.18 11.28
C ASP A 900 -58.44 -60.77 12.03
N THR A 901 -57.95 -61.93 11.56
CA THR A 901 -56.79 -62.62 12.14
C THR A 901 -55.49 -62.27 11.43
N THR A 902 -55.48 -61.28 10.54
CA THR A 902 -54.30 -60.85 9.80
C THR A 902 -53.23 -60.33 10.77
N VAL A 903 -52.06 -60.95 10.75
CA VAL A 903 -50.89 -60.47 11.51
C VAL A 903 -50.23 -59.37 10.70
N LEU A 904 -50.27 -58.14 11.21
CA LEU A 904 -49.63 -57.00 10.55
C LEU A 904 -48.11 -57.04 10.75
N PRO A 905 -47.32 -56.67 9.72
CA PRO A 905 -45.88 -56.62 9.82
C PRO A 905 -45.42 -55.42 10.64
N ARG A 906 -44.17 -55.48 11.11
CA ARG A 906 -43.50 -54.30 11.66
C ARG A 906 -43.24 -53.30 10.55
N LEU A 907 -43.50 -52.02 10.80
CA LEU A 907 -43.30 -50.95 9.83
C LEU A 907 -41.82 -50.79 9.47
N THR A 908 -41.51 -50.84 8.18
CA THR A 908 -40.18 -50.58 7.61
C THR A 908 -40.24 -49.43 6.61
N ALA A 909 -39.09 -48.88 6.21
CA ALA A 909 -39.07 -47.71 5.33
C ALA A 909 -39.62 -47.99 3.93
N GLU A 910 -39.53 -49.24 3.47
CA GLU A 910 -40.00 -49.68 2.16
C GLU A 910 -41.54 -49.67 2.07
N MET A 911 -42.22 -49.71 3.23
CA MET A 911 -43.69 -49.59 3.35
C MET A 911 -44.18 -48.15 3.22
N PHE A 912 -43.28 -47.18 3.06
CA PHE A 912 -43.57 -45.75 2.96
C PHE A 912 -43.05 -45.21 1.62
N PRO A 913 -43.70 -45.56 0.49
CA PRO A 913 -43.30 -45.05 -0.82
C PRO A 913 -43.48 -43.53 -0.90
N GLY A 914 -42.81 -42.91 -1.88
CA GLY A 914 -42.92 -41.48 -2.13
C GLY A 914 -42.13 -40.59 -1.16
N ALA A 915 -41.38 -41.17 -0.23
CA ALA A 915 -40.48 -40.42 0.65
C ALA A 915 -39.38 -39.70 -0.15
N LYS A 916 -39.12 -38.44 0.19
CA LYS A 916 -38.03 -37.65 -0.40
C LYS A 916 -36.66 -38.13 0.06
N LEU A 917 -36.57 -38.57 1.32
CA LEU A 917 -35.33 -39.02 1.92
C LEU A 917 -35.60 -40.05 3.02
N THR A 918 -34.73 -41.05 3.13
CA THR A 918 -34.69 -41.98 4.27
C THR A 918 -33.34 -41.86 4.95
N ALA A 919 -33.33 -41.72 6.27
CA ALA A 919 -32.11 -41.69 7.07
C ALA A 919 -32.17 -42.72 8.20
N ALA A 920 -31.06 -43.41 8.42
CA ALA A 920 -30.88 -44.32 9.55
C ALA A 920 -29.99 -43.65 10.61
N ASP A 921 -30.00 -44.19 11.82
CA ASP A 921 -29.14 -43.73 12.92
C ASP A 921 -29.33 -42.24 13.29
N VAL A 922 -30.54 -41.70 13.08
CA VAL A 922 -30.85 -40.31 13.39
C VAL A 922 -31.06 -40.18 14.89
N VAL A 923 -30.24 -39.36 15.54
CA VAL A 923 -30.27 -39.19 17.01
C VAL A 923 -31.49 -38.40 17.45
N THR A 924 -32.27 -38.99 18.36
CA THR A 924 -33.49 -38.40 18.92
C THR A 924 -33.19 -37.21 19.81
N ALA A 925 -34.17 -36.30 19.97
CA ALA A 925 -34.06 -35.23 20.95
C ALA A 925 -34.28 -35.74 22.38
N GLU A 926 -35.05 -36.83 22.50
CA GLU A 926 -35.36 -37.55 23.72
C GLU A 926 -34.23 -38.50 24.10
N THR A 927 -34.03 -38.68 25.41
CA THR A 927 -33.19 -39.74 25.95
C THR A 927 -34.04 -40.93 26.34
N VAL A 928 -33.63 -42.14 25.95
CA VAL A 928 -34.23 -43.39 26.38
C VAL A 928 -33.35 -43.99 27.47
N ALA A 929 -33.93 -44.25 28.65
CA ALA A 929 -33.21 -44.76 29.82
C ALA A 929 -31.94 -43.94 30.21
N GLY A 930 -31.97 -42.62 30.00
CA GLY A 930 -30.86 -41.71 30.30
C GLY A 930 -29.75 -41.65 29.23
N THR A 931 -29.92 -42.36 28.11
CA THR A 931 -28.98 -42.36 26.97
C THR A 931 -29.62 -41.83 25.69
N THR A 932 -28.82 -41.28 24.77
CA THR A 932 -29.30 -40.88 23.44
C THR A 932 -29.73 -42.10 22.64
N ALA A 933 -30.93 -42.05 22.06
CA ALA A 933 -31.43 -43.08 21.17
C ALA A 933 -31.28 -42.65 19.70
N ALA A 934 -31.31 -43.64 18.80
CA ALA A 934 -31.30 -43.41 17.36
C ALA A 934 -32.50 -44.10 16.71
N VAL A 935 -33.04 -43.46 15.69
CA VAL A 935 -34.24 -43.93 14.96
C VAL A 935 -33.98 -44.00 13.47
N LYS A 936 -34.82 -44.75 12.75
CA LYS A 936 -34.90 -44.67 11.28
C LYS A 936 -36.02 -43.70 10.94
N VAL A 937 -35.76 -42.75 10.04
CA VAL A 937 -36.77 -41.76 9.61
C VAL A 937 -37.01 -41.84 8.12
N VAL A 938 -38.27 -41.68 7.74
CA VAL A 938 -38.73 -41.58 6.36
C VAL A 938 -39.38 -40.21 6.18
N ALA A 939 -38.76 -39.35 5.39
CA ALA A 939 -39.06 -37.93 5.36
C ALA A 939 -39.74 -37.48 4.06
N TYR A 940 -40.79 -36.67 4.20
CA TYR A 940 -41.66 -36.18 3.14
C TYR A 940 -41.60 -34.66 3.05
N GLU A 941 -41.68 -34.14 1.83
CA GLU A 941 -41.71 -32.69 1.59
C GLU A 941 -43.11 -32.12 1.86
N PRO A 942 -43.23 -31.06 2.67
CA PRO A 942 -44.50 -30.41 2.93
C PRO A 942 -44.95 -29.55 1.74
N SER A 943 -46.25 -29.61 1.45
CA SER A 943 -46.94 -28.78 0.44
C SER A 943 -47.97 -27.88 1.10
N PHE A 944 -48.17 -26.66 0.59
CA PHE A 944 -49.12 -25.71 1.18
C PHE A 944 -50.50 -25.84 0.55
N ASP A 945 -51.55 -26.06 1.35
CA ASP A 945 -52.94 -26.03 0.92
C ASP A 945 -53.52 -24.62 1.11
N ALA A 946 -53.65 -23.87 0.02
CA ALA A 946 -54.16 -22.50 0.05
C ALA A 946 -55.63 -22.37 0.52
N ARG A 947 -56.43 -23.45 0.42
CA ARG A 947 -57.84 -23.44 0.86
C ARG A 947 -57.92 -23.64 2.36
N GLN A 948 -57.18 -24.59 2.89
CA GLN A 948 -57.14 -24.89 4.33
C GLN A 948 -56.20 -23.96 5.11
N ARG A 949 -55.28 -23.26 4.42
CA ARG A 949 -54.20 -22.44 4.98
C ARG A 949 -53.30 -23.23 5.94
N LEU A 950 -53.04 -24.48 5.59
CA LEU A 950 -52.21 -25.41 6.36
C LEU A 950 -51.16 -26.05 5.45
N TRP A 951 -50.07 -26.50 6.04
CA TRP A 951 -49.14 -27.39 5.36
C TRP A 951 -49.71 -28.81 5.37
N PHE A 952 -49.38 -29.63 4.38
CA PHE A 952 -49.70 -31.04 4.39
C PHE A 952 -48.60 -31.89 3.77
N CYS A 953 -48.51 -33.14 4.21
CA CYS A 953 -47.72 -34.17 3.55
C CYS A 953 -48.62 -35.34 3.20
N ASP A 954 -48.54 -35.83 1.97
CA ASP A 954 -49.14 -37.10 1.59
C ASP A 954 -48.14 -38.21 1.93
N VAL A 955 -48.46 -38.97 2.98
CA VAL A 955 -47.68 -40.12 3.45
C VAL A 955 -48.35 -41.37 2.89
N ASP A 956 -47.85 -41.84 1.76
CA ASP A 956 -48.31 -43.10 1.18
C ASP A 956 -47.81 -44.28 2.02
N VAL A 957 -48.65 -45.30 2.20
CA VAL A 957 -48.42 -46.46 3.05
C VAL A 957 -48.84 -47.72 2.31
N ASP A 958 -47.91 -48.64 2.14
CA ASP A 958 -48.13 -49.99 1.61
C ASP A 958 -47.63 -51.01 2.65
N LEU A 959 -48.57 -51.64 3.37
CA LEU A 959 -48.25 -52.66 4.38
C LEU A 959 -47.88 -54.03 3.77
N GLY A 960 -47.82 -54.13 2.44
CA GLY A 960 -47.47 -55.33 1.69
C GLY A 960 -48.69 -56.14 1.26
N ALA A 961 -48.85 -56.32 -0.05
CA ALA A 961 -49.84 -57.23 -0.63
C ALA A 961 -49.31 -58.66 -0.71
N GLY A 962 -49.53 -59.46 0.34
CA GLY A 962 -49.54 -60.92 0.20
C GLY A 962 -50.87 -61.36 -0.43
N PRO A 963 -50.90 -62.28 -1.41
CA PRO A 963 -52.11 -62.67 -2.16
C PRO A 963 -53.22 -63.34 -1.33
N THR A 964 -53.07 -63.52 -0.02
CA THR A 964 -54.05 -64.21 0.83
C THR A 964 -54.41 -63.52 2.15
N ALA A 965 -53.90 -62.33 2.46
CA ALA A 965 -54.37 -61.58 3.64
C ALA A 965 -54.00 -60.09 3.58
N THR A 966 -54.92 -59.25 3.10
CA THR A 966 -54.90 -57.81 3.34
C THR A 966 -55.80 -57.53 4.54
N ALA A 967 -55.27 -56.88 5.57
CA ALA A 967 -56.04 -56.54 6.76
C ALA A 967 -57.19 -55.59 6.40
N TYR A 968 -58.34 -55.77 7.06
CA TYR A 968 -59.51 -54.94 6.87
C TYR A 968 -59.48 -53.73 7.81
N PHE A 969 -59.41 -52.52 7.23
CA PHE A 969 -59.34 -51.24 7.97
C PHE A 969 -58.26 -51.18 9.08
N PRO A 970 -56.99 -51.55 8.80
CA PRO A 970 -55.97 -51.49 9.84
C PRO A 970 -55.75 -50.05 10.32
N TYR A 971 -55.55 -49.90 11.62
CA TYR A 971 -55.18 -48.64 12.25
C TYR A 971 -53.68 -48.40 12.10
N LEU A 972 -53.33 -47.17 11.77
CA LEU A 972 -51.98 -46.65 11.73
C LEU A 972 -51.89 -45.47 12.70
N ARG A 973 -50.90 -45.50 13.61
CA ARG A 973 -50.50 -44.36 14.44
C ARG A 973 -49.12 -43.92 14.03
N LEU A 974 -49.03 -42.74 13.43
CA LEU A 974 -47.76 -42.17 13.01
C LEU A 974 -47.06 -41.51 14.21
N ALA A 975 -45.79 -41.85 14.41
CA ALA A 975 -44.85 -41.02 15.17
C ALA A 975 -44.19 -40.07 14.18
N LEU A 976 -44.36 -38.77 14.39
CA LEU A 976 -43.97 -37.71 13.48
C LEU A 976 -42.90 -36.83 14.12
N ALA A 977 -41.96 -36.36 13.32
CA ALA A 977 -40.97 -35.36 13.71
C ALA A 977 -40.69 -34.44 12.52
N ARG A 978 -40.11 -33.27 12.75
CA ARG A 978 -39.51 -32.48 11.68
C ARG A 978 -38.05 -32.90 11.52
N TYR A 979 -37.60 -33.06 10.29
CA TYR A 979 -36.25 -33.51 9.95
C TYR A 979 -35.57 -32.50 9.03
N GLN A 980 -34.40 -32.02 9.46
CA GLN A 980 -33.55 -31.10 8.70
C GLN A 980 -32.30 -31.85 8.22
N PRO A 981 -32.20 -32.20 6.93
CA PRO A 981 -31.03 -32.89 6.38
C PRO A 981 -29.75 -32.07 6.56
N TYR A 982 -29.82 -30.75 6.49
CA TYR A 982 -28.67 -29.85 6.59
C TYR A 982 -28.59 -29.19 7.98
N SER A 983 -28.33 -30.00 9.00
CA SER A 983 -28.16 -29.55 10.38
C SER A 983 -26.79 -29.94 10.92
N VAL A 984 -26.27 -29.18 11.88
CA VAL A 984 -25.07 -29.57 12.64
C VAL A 984 -25.38 -30.85 13.41
N ALA A 985 -24.58 -31.89 13.26
CA ALA A 985 -24.80 -33.14 13.97
C ALA A 985 -24.72 -32.93 15.50
N PRO A 986 -25.61 -33.52 16.31
CA PRO A 986 -26.69 -34.46 15.97
C PRO A 986 -28.10 -33.81 15.90
N LEU A 987 -28.22 -32.56 15.48
CA LEU A 987 -29.44 -31.72 15.63
C LEU A 987 -30.45 -31.87 14.48
N HIS A 988 -30.46 -33.00 13.77
CA HIS A 988 -31.27 -33.19 12.57
C HIS A 988 -32.76 -33.38 12.83
N LEU A 989 -33.14 -33.87 14.02
CA LEU A 989 -34.51 -34.30 14.33
C LEU A 989 -35.12 -33.46 15.46
N SER A 990 -36.38 -33.05 15.31
CA SER A 990 -37.17 -32.45 16.40
C SER A 990 -37.50 -33.47 17.50
N LYS A 991 -38.21 -33.03 18.55
CA LYS A 991 -38.95 -33.98 19.39
C LYS A 991 -40.01 -34.70 18.58
N ILE A 992 -40.24 -35.96 18.94
CA ILE A 992 -41.22 -36.85 18.34
C ILE A 992 -42.59 -36.58 18.94
N VAL A 993 -43.59 -36.47 18.08
CA VAL A 993 -45.00 -36.34 18.47
C VAL A 993 -45.81 -37.48 17.86
N THR A 994 -46.90 -37.84 18.51
CA THR A 994 -47.80 -38.90 18.03
C THR A 994 -49.03 -38.28 17.38
N ALA A 995 -49.34 -38.69 16.16
CA ALA A 995 -50.62 -38.37 15.54
C ALA A 995 -51.74 -39.27 16.09
N GLU A 996 -52.98 -38.93 15.79
CA GLU A 996 -54.14 -39.77 16.11
C GLU A 996 -54.09 -41.10 15.32
N PHE A 997 -54.81 -42.10 15.81
CA PHE A 997 -55.00 -43.35 15.06
C PHE A 997 -55.91 -43.09 13.85
N ALA A 998 -55.40 -43.38 12.65
CA ALA A 998 -56.18 -43.30 11.42
C ALA A 998 -56.31 -44.68 10.77
N GLN A 999 -57.45 -44.95 10.15
CA GLN A 999 -57.67 -46.21 9.44
C GLN A 999 -57.21 -46.09 7.99
N LEU A 1000 -56.44 -47.07 7.52
CA LEU A 1000 -56.18 -47.24 6.10
C LEU A 1000 -57.40 -47.91 5.46
N MET A 1001 -57.93 -47.28 4.41
CA MET A 1001 -59.14 -47.75 3.76
C MET A 1001 -58.84 -48.98 2.89
N PRO A 1002 -59.70 -49.99 2.85
CA PRO A 1002 -59.43 -51.20 2.08
C PRO A 1002 -59.60 -50.98 0.58
N ASP A 1003 -58.85 -51.74 -0.21
CA ASP A 1003 -58.98 -51.77 -1.67
C ASP A 1003 -60.39 -52.22 -2.09
N ARG A 1004 -60.91 -51.63 -3.16
CA ARG A 1004 -62.18 -52.02 -3.77
C ARG A 1004 -62.03 -52.05 -5.28
N GLU A 1005 -62.42 -53.16 -5.88
CA GLU A 1005 -62.53 -53.31 -7.33
C GLU A 1005 -64.00 -53.48 -7.67
N ILE A 1006 -64.52 -52.58 -8.50
CA ILE A 1006 -65.88 -52.67 -9.01
C ILE A 1006 -65.86 -52.71 -10.53
N ALA A 1007 -66.56 -53.68 -11.11
CA ALA A 1007 -66.75 -53.79 -12.56
C ALA A 1007 -68.22 -53.70 -12.92
N ALA A 1008 -68.51 -52.94 -13.97
CA ALA A 1008 -69.81 -52.90 -14.64
C ALA A 1008 -69.63 -53.40 -16.07
N SER A 1009 -70.50 -54.30 -16.53
CA SER A 1009 -70.50 -54.77 -17.92
C SER A 1009 -71.91 -54.87 -18.50
N MET A 1010 -72.09 -54.52 -19.78
CA MET A 1010 -73.37 -54.69 -20.46
C MET A 1010 -73.64 -56.16 -20.76
N THR A 1011 -74.80 -56.68 -20.34
CA THR A 1011 -75.26 -58.02 -20.72
C THR A 1011 -75.93 -58.00 -22.09
N THR A 1012 -76.02 -59.15 -22.75
CA THR A 1012 -76.62 -59.29 -24.09
C THR A 1012 -78.11 -58.93 -24.15
N ASP A 1013 -78.82 -58.97 -23.01
CA ASP A 1013 -80.20 -58.56 -22.85
C ASP A 1013 -80.38 -57.09 -22.40
N GLY A 1014 -79.28 -56.31 -22.34
CA GLY A 1014 -79.32 -54.87 -22.09
C GLY A 1014 -79.38 -54.46 -20.62
N ARG A 1015 -79.07 -55.37 -19.69
CA ARG A 1015 -78.85 -55.06 -18.26
C ARG A 1015 -77.39 -54.69 -18.03
N ILE A 1016 -77.10 -54.11 -16.87
CA ILE A 1016 -75.74 -53.84 -16.40
C ILE A 1016 -75.42 -54.85 -15.31
N HIS A 1017 -74.51 -55.78 -15.61
CA HIS A 1017 -73.97 -56.71 -14.63
C HIS A 1017 -72.91 -56.01 -13.78
N LEU A 1018 -73.00 -56.15 -12.47
CA LEU A 1018 -72.09 -55.55 -11.50
C LEU A 1018 -71.34 -56.63 -10.72
N ASP A 1019 -70.07 -56.36 -10.46
CA ASP A 1019 -69.18 -57.21 -9.66
C ASP A 1019 -68.30 -56.33 -8.77
N LEU A 1020 -68.50 -56.41 -7.45
CA LEU A 1020 -67.71 -55.71 -6.43
C LEU A 1020 -66.87 -56.71 -5.64
N GLY A 1021 -65.56 -56.48 -5.56
CA GLY A 1021 -64.62 -57.27 -4.80
C GLY A 1021 -63.63 -56.43 -3.98
N GLY A 1022 -63.03 -57.04 -2.95
CA GLY A 1022 -62.02 -56.41 -2.09
C GLY A 1022 -61.95 -57.06 -0.71
N PRO A 1023 -60.99 -56.67 0.15
CA PRO A 1023 -60.88 -57.19 1.50
C PRO A 1023 -62.14 -56.88 2.33
N ALA A 1024 -62.63 -57.87 3.08
CA ALA A 1024 -63.80 -57.74 3.95
C ALA A 1024 -63.68 -58.71 5.14
N ALA A 1025 -64.09 -58.27 6.34
CA ALA A 1025 -64.09 -59.07 7.56
C ALA A 1025 -65.49 -59.12 8.20
N LEU A 1026 -65.78 -60.14 9.03
CA LEU A 1026 -67.07 -60.28 9.71
C LEU A 1026 -67.17 -59.30 10.90
N ASP A 1027 -68.28 -58.55 10.96
CA ASP A 1027 -68.67 -57.77 12.15
C ASP A 1027 -69.37 -58.66 13.20
N ALA A 1028 -69.88 -58.02 14.25
CA ALA A 1028 -70.69 -58.68 15.28
C ALA A 1028 -72.00 -59.29 14.74
N VAL A 1029 -72.61 -58.72 13.68
CA VAL A 1029 -73.85 -59.23 13.06
C VAL A 1029 -73.53 -60.52 12.31
N GLY A 1030 -72.51 -60.51 11.46
CA GLY A 1030 -72.04 -61.67 10.73
C GLY A 1030 -71.54 -62.81 11.63
N ARG A 1031 -70.77 -62.48 12.69
CA ARG A 1031 -70.32 -63.45 13.69
C ARG A 1031 -71.48 -64.20 14.36
N ARG A 1032 -72.63 -63.54 14.54
CA ARG A 1032 -73.83 -64.14 15.16
C ARG A 1032 -74.54 -65.14 14.24
N VAL A 1033 -74.40 -64.98 12.92
CA VAL A 1033 -74.90 -65.95 11.92
C VAL A 1033 -73.95 -67.16 11.81
N GLY A 1034 -72.63 -66.92 11.91
CA GLY A 1034 -71.59 -67.92 11.78
C GLY A 1034 -70.59 -67.60 10.66
N PRO A 1035 -69.47 -68.33 10.56
CA PRO A 1035 -68.47 -68.09 9.52
C PRO A 1035 -69.01 -68.41 8.12
N GLY A 1036 -68.37 -67.85 7.09
CA GLY A 1036 -68.70 -68.12 5.69
C GLY A 1036 -69.72 -67.17 5.07
N LEU A 1037 -70.30 -67.58 3.93
CA LEU A 1037 -71.13 -66.74 3.06
C LEU A 1037 -72.35 -66.10 3.77
N PRO A 1038 -73.13 -66.82 4.60
CA PRO A 1038 -74.31 -66.23 5.25
C PRO A 1038 -73.96 -65.13 6.27
N GLY A 1039 -72.86 -65.30 7.01
CA GLY A 1039 -72.38 -64.26 7.93
C GLY A 1039 -71.84 -63.04 7.20
N MET A 1040 -71.12 -63.24 6.09
CA MET A 1040 -70.62 -62.12 5.28
C MET A 1040 -71.76 -61.32 4.63
N ALA A 1041 -72.77 -62.02 4.09
CA ALA A 1041 -73.96 -61.39 3.54
C ALA A 1041 -74.76 -60.59 4.58
N ALA A 1042 -74.77 -61.02 5.84
CA ALA A 1042 -75.43 -60.29 6.92
C ALA A 1042 -74.63 -59.07 7.43
N SER A 1043 -73.31 -59.06 7.22
CA SER A 1043 -72.41 -57.98 7.67
C SER A 1043 -72.47 -56.76 6.75
N ARG A 1044 -72.87 -56.94 5.48
CA ARG A 1044 -72.78 -55.88 4.46
C ARG A 1044 -73.98 -55.83 3.55
N ARG A 1045 -74.34 -54.63 3.13
CA ARG A 1045 -75.39 -54.36 2.16
C ARG A 1045 -74.83 -53.50 1.05
N ILE A 1046 -74.93 -53.97 -0.19
CA ILE A 1046 -74.44 -53.23 -1.34
C ILE A 1046 -75.64 -52.91 -2.23
N VAL A 1047 -75.83 -51.63 -2.54
CA VAL A 1047 -76.94 -51.14 -3.36
C VAL A 1047 -76.38 -50.43 -4.58
N ALA A 1048 -76.88 -50.75 -5.76
CA ALA A 1048 -76.60 -50.04 -6.98
C ALA A 1048 -77.87 -49.36 -7.49
N SER A 1049 -77.75 -48.09 -7.88
CA SER A 1049 -78.88 -47.27 -8.32
C SER A 1049 -78.50 -46.38 -9.49
N VAL A 1050 -79.41 -46.19 -10.44
CA VAL A 1050 -79.22 -45.20 -11.51
C VAL A 1050 -79.69 -43.84 -11.03
N GLN A 1051 -78.84 -42.83 -11.14
CA GLN A 1051 -79.17 -41.45 -10.87
C GLN A 1051 -79.22 -40.65 -12.17
N SER A 1052 -80.08 -39.65 -12.23
CA SER A 1052 -80.16 -38.72 -13.35
C SER A 1052 -80.06 -37.27 -12.90
N ARG A 1053 -79.59 -36.42 -13.82
CA ARG A 1053 -79.44 -34.97 -13.64
C ARG A 1053 -79.67 -34.25 -14.97
N GLY A 1054 -80.22 -33.04 -14.94
CA GLY A 1054 -80.35 -32.19 -16.15
C GLY A 1054 -78.99 -31.70 -16.67
N LEU A 1055 -78.82 -31.52 -17.97
CA LEU A 1055 -77.53 -31.15 -18.61
C LEU A 1055 -76.86 -29.89 -18.05
N THR A 1056 -77.64 -28.91 -17.60
CA THR A 1056 -77.15 -27.62 -17.07
C THR A 1056 -77.07 -27.58 -15.55
N ALA A 1057 -77.46 -28.66 -14.86
CA ALA A 1057 -77.53 -28.71 -13.41
C ALA A 1057 -76.15 -29.03 -12.78
N GLY A 1058 -75.92 -28.61 -11.55
CA GLY A 1058 -74.66 -28.77 -10.81
C GLY A 1058 -74.48 -30.18 -10.24
N ASP A 1059 -73.29 -30.49 -9.73
CA ASP A 1059 -72.94 -31.88 -9.34
C ASP A 1059 -73.63 -32.36 -8.05
N LEU A 1060 -74.38 -31.49 -7.38
CA LEU A 1060 -75.24 -31.84 -6.24
C LEU A 1060 -76.68 -32.19 -6.66
N ASP A 1061 -77.06 -31.97 -7.93
CA ASP A 1061 -78.43 -32.12 -8.42
C ASP A 1061 -78.76 -33.53 -8.93
N TRP A 1062 -77.99 -34.54 -8.53
CA TRP A 1062 -78.25 -35.94 -8.91
C TRP A 1062 -79.42 -36.51 -8.12
N VAL A 1063 -80.41 -37.07 -8.81
CA VAL A 1063 -81.60 -37.69 -8.20
C VAL A 1063 -81.64 -39.17 -8.56
N THR A 1064 -81.85 -40.02 -7.55
CA THR A 1064 -82.00 -41.47 -7.74
C THR A 1064 -83.31 -41.80 -8.46
N THR A 1065 -83.21 -42.62 -9.51
CA THR A 1065 -84.36 -43.14 -10.28
C THR A 1065 -84.93 -44.41 -9.63
N ASP A 1066 -86.03 -44.94 -10.18
CA ASP A 1066 -86.62 -46.20 -9.71
C ASP A 1066 -85.78 -47.45 -10.04
N ALA A 1067 -84.70 -47.30 -10.84
CA ALA A 1067 -83.79 -48.40 -11.16
C ALA A 1067 -82.75 -48.59 -10.04
N VAL A 1068 -83.07 -49.49 -9.11
CA VAL A 1068 -82.25 -49.86 -7.94
C VAL A 1068 -82.16 -51.38 -7.82
N VAL A 1069 -80.97 -51.91 -7.53
CA VAL A 1069 -80.74 -53.34 -7.25
C VAL A 1069 -79.86 -53.50 -6.01
N GLU A 1070 -80.12 -54.51 -5.19
CA GLU A 1070 -79.26 -54.92 -4.08
C GLU A 1070 -78.39 -56.10 -4.55
N LEU A 1071 -77.07 -55.98 -4.43
CA LEU A 1071 -76.12 -56.99 -4.90
C LEU A 1071 -76.05 -58.16 -3.91
N THR A 1072 -75.93 -59.37 -4.44
CA THR A 1072 -75.89 -60.60 -3.65
C THR A 1072 -74.45 -61.02 -3.36
N CYS A 1073 -74.16 -61.39 -2.12
CA CYS A 1073 -72.86 -61.90 -1.72
C CYS A 1073 -72.60 -63.28 -2.35
N VAL A 1074 -71.43 -63.47 -2.96
CA VAL A 1074 -70.96 -64.72 -3.58
C VAL A 1074 -69.53 -65.06 -3.10
N PRO A 1075 -69.15 -66.34 -3.04
CA PRO A 1075 -67.77 -66.72 -2.76
C PRO A 1075 -66.85 -66.31 -3.92
N ARG A 1076 -65.68 -65.72 -3.62
CA ARG A 1076 -64.69 -65.28 -4.63
C ARG A 1076 -63.26 -65.61 -4.15
N GLY A 1077 -62.69 -66.71 -4.66
CA GLY A 1077 -61.39 -67.21 -4.19
C GLY A 1077 -61.41 -67.52 -2.69
N PRO A 1078 -60.40 -67.12 -1.90
CA PRO A 1078 -60.43 -67.24 -0.44
C PRO A 1078 -61.31 -66.18 0.27
N GLY A 1079 -61.92 -65.26 -0.48
CA GLY A 1079 -62.75 -64.17 0.04
C GLY A 1079 -64.18 -64.18 -0.50
N PHE A 1080 -64.80 -63.00 -0.52
CA PHE A 1080 -66.19 -62.78 -0.93
C PHE A 1080 -66.28 -61.64 -1.94
N GLY A 1081 -67.28 -61.69 -2.82
CA GLY A 1081 -67.64 -60.61 -3.73
C GLY A 1081 -69.15 -60.37 -3.73
N TRP A 1082 -69.61 -59.31 -4.37
CA TRP A 1082 -71.03 -58.97 -4.51
C TRP A 1082 -71.39 -58.76 -5.97
N THR A 1083 -72.44 -59.43 -6.43
CA THR A 1083 -72.84 -59.40 -7.84
C THR A 1083 -74.35 -59.27 -8.02
N GLY A 1084 -74.77 -58.74 -9.16
CA GLY A 1084 -76.17 -58.62 -9.55
C GLY A 1084 -76.34 -57.83 -10.84
N ASP A 1085 -77.53 -57.95 -11.44
CA ASP A 1085 -77.87 -57.30 -12.71
C ASP A 1085 -78.87 -56.17 -12.48
N LEU A 1086 -78.55 -54.95 -12.93
CA LEU A 1086 -79.44 -53.81 -12.89
C LEU A 1086 -80.05 -53.55 -14.28
N THR A 1087 -81.37 -53.39 -14.36
CA THR A 1087 -82.04 -52.92 -15.58
C THR A 1087 -82.03 -51.39 -15.62
N PRO A 1088 -81.42 -50.74 -16.63
CA PRO A 1088 -81.46 -49.29 -16.77
C PRO A 1088 -82.90 -48.77 -16.90
N PRO A 1089 -83.22 -47.58 -16.37
CA PRO A 1089 -84.55 -47.01 -16.50
C PRO A 1089 -84.83 -46.60 -17.97
N PRO A 1090 -86.11 -46.50 -18.38
CA PRO A 1090 -86.44 -45.96 -19.69
C PRO A 1090 -85.98 -44.49 -19.81
N PRO A 1091 -85.48 -44.05 -20.98
CA PRO A 1091 -84.99 -42.69 -21.16
C PRO A 1091 -86.12 -41.67 -20.99
N ARG A 1092 -85.99 -40.74 -20.04
CA ARG A 1092 -86.84 -39.53 -20.00
C ARG A 1092 -86.14 -38.43 -20.78
N LEU A 1093 -86.72 -38.01 -21.92
CA LEU A 1093 -86.18 -36.97 -22.82
C LEU A 1093 -84.67 -37.14 -23.11
N PRO A 1094 -84.29 -38.05 -24.03
CA PRO A 1094 -82.92 -38.59 -24.16
C PRO A 1094 -81.81 -37.58 -24.49
N GLN A 1095 -82.14 -36.31 -24.77
CA GLN A 1095 -81.16 -35.27 -25.15
C GLN A 1095 -80.95 -34.17 -24.10
N LEU A 1096 -81.59 -34.25 -22.91
CA LEU A 1096 -81.50 -33.19 -21.89
C LEU A 1096 -81.01 -33.63 -20.50
N SER A 1097 -80.70 -34.92 -20.32
CA SER A 1097 -80.29 -35.48 -19.02
C SER A 1097 -79.01 -36.33 -19.13
N ARG A 1098 -78.18 -36.30 -18.08
CA ARG A 1098 -77.06 -37.22 -17.86
C ARG A 1098 -77.47 -38.30 -16.87
N TYR A 1099 -76.92 -39.50 -17.03
CA TYR A 1099 -77.16 -40.64 -16.15
C TYR A 1099 -75.84 -41.13 -15.55
N ARG A 1100 -75.89 -41.62 -14.32
CA ARG A 1100 -74.78 -42.36 -13.70
C ARG A 1100 -75.32 -43.54 -12.92
N LEU A 1101 -74.56 -44.63 -12.88
CA LEU A 1101 -74.81 -45.76 -12.00
C LEU A 1101 -74.01 -45.56 -10.72
N LEU A 1102 -74.67 -45.28 -9.60
CA LEU A 1102 -74.05 -45.15 -8.28
C LEU A 1102 -74.10 -46.51 -7.58
N VAL A 1103 -72.96 -46.96 -7.03
CA VAL A 1103 -72.87 -48.18 -6.22
C VAL A 1103 -72.35 -47.82 -4.84
N GLU A 1104 -73.08 -48.26 -3.81
CA GLU A 1104 -72.83 -47.93 -2.41
C GLU A 1104 -72.73 -49.23 -1.59
N GLU A 1105 -71.62 -49.40 -0.90
CA GLU A 1105 -71.39 -50.47 0.07
C GLU A 1105 -71.56 -49.94 1.49
N TYR A 1106 -72.44 -50.60 2.24
CA TYR A 1106 -72.72 -50.31 3.63
C TYR A 1106 -72.31 -51.49 4.51
N GLU A 1107 -71.62 -51.19 5.61
CA GLU A 1107 -71.44 -52.11 6.73
C GLU A 1107 -72.67 -52.08 7.64
N THR A 1108 -72.97 -53.22 8.27
CA THR A 1108 -74.17 -53.40 9.10
C THR A 1108 -73.78 -53.56 10.57
N TYR A 1109 -74.16 -52.59 11.39
CA TYR A 1109 -73.85 -52.59 12.82
C TYR A 1109 -75.10 -52.85 13.64
N LEU A 1110 -74.94 -53.57 14.76
CA LEU A 1110 -76.00 -53.65 15.77
C LEU A 1110 -76.28 -52.24 16.30
N ALA A 1111 -77.56 -51.89 16.36
CA ALA A 1111 -78.03 -50.62 16.90
C ALA A 1111 -79.10 -50.86 17.95
N ASP A 1112 -79.30 -49.90 18.85
CA ASP A 1112 -80.45 -49.95 19.74
C ASP A 1112 -81.75 -49.84 18.92
N PRO A 1113 -82.83 -50.55 19.29
CA PRO A 1113 -84.09 -50.50 18.55
C PRO A 1113 -84.63 -49.07 18.30
N ALA A 1114 -84.35 -48.14 19.22
CA ALA A 1114 -84.80 -46.74 19.14
C ALA A 1114 -84.03 -45.90 18.11
N THR A 1115 -82.82 -46.32 17.71
CA THR A 1115 -81.95 -45.58 16.78
C THR A 1115 -81.65 -46.36 15.50
N ALA A 1116 -82.22 -47.56 15.36
CA ALA A 1116 -82.03 -48.42 14.22
C ALA A 1116 -82.72 -47.89 12.97
N THR A 1117 -81.96 -47.81 11.89
CA THR A 1117 -82.39 -47.38 10.56
C THR A 1117 -82.86 -48.56 9.69
N GLY A 1118 -82.73 -49.79 10.19
CA GLY A 1118 -83.24 -50.99 9.55
C GLY A 1118 -83.15 -52.23 10.43
N THR A 1119 -83.53 -53.36 9.86
CA THR A 1119 -83.44 -54.68 10.52
C THR A 1119 -82.78 -55.69 9.58
N VAL A 1120 -81.97 -56.59 10.14
CA VAL A 1120 -81.42 -57.76 9.43
C VAL A 1120 -81.79 -59.02 10.19
N THR A 1121 -82.27 -60.03 9.48
CA THR A 1121 -82.55 -61.35 10.07
C THR A 1121 -81.28 -62.17 10.06
N ALA A 1122 -80.67 -62.34 11.23
CA ALA A 1122 -79.41 -63.06 11.42
C ALA A 1122 -79.64 -64.25 12.36
N GLY A 1123 -79.32 -65.47 11.91
CA GLY A 1123 -79.53 -66.70 12.71
C GLY A 1123 -81.00 -66.93 13.11
N GLY A 1124 -81.95 -66.50 12.27
CA GLY A 1124 -83.40 -66.58 12.55
C GLY A 1124 -83.94 -65.51 13.49
N THR A 1125 -83.12 -64.58 13.98
CA THR A 1125 -83.53 -63.47 14.86
C THR A 1125 -83.49 -62.15 14.09
N VAL A 1126 -84.54 -61.34 14.20
CA VAL A 1126 -84.58 -59.98 13.64
C VAL A 1126 -83.77 -59.06 14.55
N LEU A 1127 -82.68 -58.51 14.03
CA LEU A 1127 -81.79 -57.62 14.77
C LEU A 1127 -81.97 -56.17 14.29
N PRO A 1128 -82.13 -55.19 15.20
CA PRO A 1128 -82.06 -53.78 14.87
C PRO A 1128 -80.62 -53.42 14.44
N VAL A 1129 -80.49 -52.78 13.28
CA VAL A 1129 -79.19 -52.44 12.70
C VAL A 1129 -79.14 -51.01 12.18
N ASN A 1130 -77.94 -50.44 12.20
CA ASN A 1130 -77.57 -49.24 11.47
C ASN A 1130 -76.57 -49.56 10.37
N ARG A 1131 -76.52 -48.69 9.36
CA ARG A 1131 -75.67 -48.87 8.20
C ARG A 1131 -74.67 -47.73 8.07
N ARG A 1132 -73.39 -48.05 7.89
CA ARG A 1132 -72.31 -47.07 7.63
C ARG A 1132 -71.84 -47.24 6.20
N LEU A 1133 -71.90 -46.17 5.41
CA LEU A 1133 -71.34 -46.15 4.06
C LEU A 1133 -69.80 -46.22 4.14
N ILE A 1134 -69.19 -47.18 3.45
CA ILE A 1134 -67.73 -47.40 3.45
C ILE A 1134 -67.08 -47.36 2.07
N HIS A 1135 -67.88 -47.53 1.03
CA HIS A 1135 -67.44 -47.35 -0.34
C HIS A 1135 -68.61 -46.82 -1.16
N ALA A 1136 -68.36 -45.78 -1.94
CA ALA A 1136 -69.27 -45.28 -2.94
C ALA A 1136 -68.47 -45.03 -4.21
N ASP A 1137 -68.94 -45.55 -5.34
CA ASP A 1137 -68.34 -45.31 -6.65
C ASP A 1137 -69.44 -45.17 -7.70
N TYR A 1138 -69.11 -44.64 -8.87
CA TYR A 1138 -70.07 -44.48 -9.95
C TYR A 1138 -69.51 -44.83 -11.32
N PHE A 1139 -70.39 -45.23 -12.23
CA PHE A 1139 -70.10 -45.35 -13.65
C PHE A 1139 -70.89 -44.32 -14.45
N GLY A 1140 -70.25 -43.69 -15.44
CA GLY A 1140 -70.95 -42.88 -16.42
C GLY A 1140 -71.91 -43.76 -17.23
N LEU A 1141 -73.09 -43.23 -17.52
CA LEU A 1141 -74.04 -43.88 -18.42
C LEU A 1141 -74.40 -42.89 -19.53
N THR A 1142 -74.34 -43.37 -20.77
CA THR A 1142 -74.66 -42.56 -21.96
C THR A 1142 -75.91 -43.09 -22.64
N THR A 1143 -76.57 -42.24 -23.42
CA THR A 1143 -77.76 -42.62 -24.19
C THR A 1143 -77.37 -42.80 -25.66
N THR A 1144 -77.58 -44.00 -26.20
CA THR A 1144 -77.36 -44.29 -27.62
C THR A 1144 -78.29 -43.48 -28.52
N LEU A 1145 -77.98 -43.39 -29.83
CA LEU A 1145 -78.86 -42.75 -30.84
C LEU A 1145 -80.28 -43.32 -30.86
N LEU A 1146 -80.46 -44.57 -30.43
CA LEU A 1146 -81.75 -45.27 -30.33
C LEU A 1146 -82.44 -45.08 -28.97
N GLY A 1147 -81.95 -44.18 -28.12
CA GLY A 1147 -82.54 -43.85 -26.82
C GLY A 1147 -82.20 -44.84 -25.69
N ARG A 1148 -81.40 -45.88 -25.92
CA ARG A 1148 -81.02 -46.82 -24.84
C ARG A 1148 -79.92 -46.26 -23.97
N ILE A 1149 -80.08 -46.33 -22.65
CA ILE A 1149 -79.04 -46.03 -21.67
C ILE A 1149 -78.07 -47.21 -21.63
N VAL A 1150 -76.79 -46.95 -21.88
CA VAL A 1150 -75.70 -47.93 -21.88
C VAL A 1150 -74.55 -47.42 -21.03
N LEU A 1151 -73.68 -48.34 -20.61
CA LEU A 1151 -72.45 -48.01 -19.90
C LEU A 1151 -71.55 -47.10 -20.75
N GLU A 1152 -71.01 -46.05 -20.15
CA GLU A 1152 -70.02 -45.18 -20.80
C GLU A 1152 -68.62 -45.80 -20.65
N GLU A 1153 -68.16 -46.41 -21.75
CA GLU A 1153 -66.84 -47.02 -21.91
C GLU A 1153 -65.73 -46.01 -22.18
#